data_AF-A0A2W6V6Q4-F1
#
_entry.id   AF-A0A2W6V6Q4-F1
#
_cell.length_a   1.000
_cell.length_b   1.000
_cell.length_c   1.000
_cell.angle_alpha   90.00
_cell.angle_beta   90.00
_cell.angle_gamma   90.00
#
_symmetry.space_group_name_H-M   'P 1'
#
loop_
_entity.id
_entity.type
_entity.pdbx_description
1 polymer ?
#
loop_
_entity_poly.entity_id
_entity_poly.type
_entity_poly.pdbx_seq_one_letter_code
_entity_poly.pdbx_strand_id
1 'polypeptide(L)'
;MILSTLLAGAALIASPAAHAAAEVQLDNVYLSSDTFADGSRQSLYVDWSVPFGATNPVTLSLDLPEGMRGFADTFPMVGPDGSEAGTCTVTTSAVECTVDPAFVDRNPYGVSGSFWFDVQTELKNQETEQHTFDFGGFSQTVTVDPNPAWCTTNCEYTGQGQGKWGSYNNADDTIIWTVQLPAGEQGIDPGLAITVTDVLNTDDFELIVDGTYPRVLEGTSLAYNSWDREVVSYAVKPTDQITWSTDNLTASFTSVPGAGQDADLGEGRRGTDGSFYQVQWKVRVLDEGKARTYTNGASFTIEGQAGGNTNGGATRYSGGATVVGANFGRFQVTKVRTGTAILNPAFTINYQAYDGDELIDEGSFDIKSGQSYISNEYFKGTRIVLSEIQPTAPSNVDWATPVFLGPDGEPLTELTFSAENGNLGQISEIQLVNQGDLQTNHFTARKVIENPDGVPLPEGADSYRLAWAHDANPAAGVPAFRGGSWFLPVDGTPADSEELPAGIEYYFAEATPPVVPGATWADPVIEINGQEIEPNNEPVVLPADGSIELVVTNRITQNLGGFSITKAISGNGVPLVPDGAEFEVSYSYTAVNGFPAGDGIVTVQAGDTSPVVDDIPAGATVTLTEVRPVTVEGATWGEPQFDLAEFTVETDQIVQVALDNPVTWNDGNFSIRKTIDGTGASLVPSDVAFTVDYTYEIPADLDITPTTGSGTLVVHNDGRAVTSEALPYGTEVTLTEAEPAALHGGTWAGSAFNTRTFTIGDESTHEVVLTNTFTANASTAGLPPTGMEPWVFLLIPAALVLLATGAVIVLANRRRAQAAA
;
A
#
# COMPACT_ATOMS: atom_id res chain seq x y z
N MET A 1 9.84 25.04 -4.32
CA MET A 1 9.29 25.78 -3.17
C MET A 1 8.12 24.98 -2.64
N ILE A 2 8.35 24.08 -1.68
CA ILE A 2 7.41 23.54 -0.70
C ILE A 2 8.31 22.99 0.41
N LEU A 3 8.07 23.50 1.61
CA LEU A 3 8.86 23.33 2.82
C LEU A 3 8.36 22.06 3.52
N SER A 4 9.11 20.97 3.45
CA SER A 4 8.81 19.74 4.19
C SER A 4 9.78 19.59 5.35
N THR A 5 9.22 19.70 6.55
CA THR A 5 9.85 19.63 7.86
C THR A 5 10.54 18.28 8.05
N LEU A 6 11.88 18.28 8.09
CA LEU A 6 12.69 17.17 8.54
C LEU A 6 12.51 17.03 10.06
N LEU A 7 11.67 16.10 10.52
CA LEU A 7 11.71 15.63 11.90
C LEU A 7 12.83 14.59 12.02
N ALA A 8 14.02 15.05 12.42
CA ALA A 8 15.06 14.16 12.92
C ALA A 8 14.60 13.60 14.27
N GLY A 9 13.96 12.42 14.24
CA GLY A 9 13.76 11.61 15.43
C GLY A 9 15.13 11.08 15.87
N ALA A 10 15.81 11.84 16.73
CA ALA A 10 16.95 11.33 17.48
C ALA A 10 16.43 10.18 18.37
N ALA A 11 16.57 8.95 17.89
CA ALA A 11 16.50 7.80 18.75
C ALA A 11 17.64 7.97 19.77
N LEU A 12 17.27 8.34 21.00
CA LEU A 12 18.13 8.17 22.15
C LEU A 12 18.46 6.69 22.21
N ILE A 13 19.64 6.32 21.71
CA ILE A 13 20.30 5.08 22.04
C ILE A 13 20.57 5.21 23.54
N ALA A 14 19.63 4.71 24.35
CA ALA A 14 19.93 4.41 25.73
C ALA A 14 21.06 3.39 25.67
N SER A 15 22.28 3.79 26.05
CA SER A 15 23.30 2.83 26.43
C SER A 15 22.64 1.82 27.37
N PRO A 16 22.92 0.50 27.25
CA PRO A 16 22.47 -0.43 28.26
C PRO A 16 23.00 0.13 29.58
N ALA A 17 22.08 0.49 30.49
CA ALA A 17 22.46 0.79 31.85
C ALA A 17 23.31 -0.39 32.28
N ALA A 18 24.53 -0.12 32.76
CA ALA A 18 25.33 -1.14 33.41
C ALA A 18 24.38 -1.85 34.39
N HIS A 19 24.09 -3.13 34.13
CA HIS A 19 23.21 -3.91 34.98
C HIS A 19 23.80 -3.82 36.38
N ALA A 20 23.12 -3.10 37.27
CA ALA A 20 23.47 -3.14 38.68
C ALA A 20 23.47 -4.62 39.09
N ALA A 21 24.52 -5.05 39.78
CA ALA A 21 24.58 -6.37 40.38
C ALA A 21 23.24 -6.67 41.06
N ALA A 22 22.63 -7.79 40.70
CA ALA A 22 21.33 -8.15 41.25
C ALA A 22 21.46 -8.34 42.76
N GLU A 23 20.67 -7.58 43.52
CA GLU A 23 20.65 -7.66 44.98
C GLU A 23 19.94 -8.94 45.42
N VAL A 24 20.47 -9.59 46.45
CA VAL A 24 19.88 -10.81 47.00
C VAL A 24 18.54 -10.48 47.67
N GLN A 25 17.52 -11.28 47.41
CA GLN A 25 16.18 -11.07 47.94
C GLN A 25 15.80 -12.21 48.89
N LEU A 26 15.25 -11.85 50.05
CA LEU A 26 14.54 -12.79 50.89
C LEU A 26 13.14 -12.97 50.31
N ASP A 27 12.75 -14.20 50.04
CA ASP A 27 11.47 -14.56 49.42
C ASP A 27 10.42 -14.90 50.49
N ASN A 28 10.84 -15.46 51.62
CA ASN A 28 9.97 -15.89 52.70
C ASN A 28 10.75 -16.02 54.02
N VAL A 29 10.12 -15.67 55.15
CA VAL A 29 10.66 -15.85 56.50
C VAL A 29 9.54 -16.30 57.42
N TYR A 30 9.67 -17.46 58.07
CA TYR A 30 8.61 -18.01 58.92
C TYR A 30 9.13 -18.99 59.99
N LEU A 31 8.44 -19.03 61.12
CA LEU A 31 8.57 -20.05 62.16
C LEU A 31 7.79 -21.31 61.78
N SER A 32 8.35 -22.47 62.08
CA SER A 32 7.73 -23.79 61.79
C SER A 32 6.43 -24.05 62.54
N SER A 33 6.14 -23.31 63.61
CA SER A 33 4.96 -23.50 64.45
C SER A 33 4.31 -22.15 64.71
N ASP A 34 2.98 -22.13 64.62
CA ASP A 34 2.13 -20.97 64.88
C ASP A 34 1.73 -20.84 66.36
N THR A 35 1.99 -21.89 67.15
CA THR A 35 1.71 -21.96 68.59
C THR A 35 2.83 -22.66 69.31
N PHE A 36 3.38 -22.03 70.35
CA PHE A 36 4.41 -22.63 71.19
C PHE A 36 4.54 -21.90 72.53
N ALA A 37 5.16 -22.54 73.52
CA ALA A 37 5.37 -21.92 74.83
C ALA A 37 6.55 -20.94 74.81
N ASP A 38 6.44 -19.83 75.53
CA ASP A 38 7.53 -18.88 75.67
C ASP A 38 8.79 -19.56 76.24
N GLY A 39 9.98 -19.18 75.77
CA GLY A 39 11.23 -19.83 76.14
C GLY A 39 11.42 -21.23 75.55
N SER A 40 10.56 -21.70 74.64
CA SER A 40 10.83 -22.92 73.86
C SER A 40 11.68 -22.62 72.61
N ARG A 41 12.41 -23.63 72.12
CA ARG A 41 13.17 -23.52 70.86
C ARG A 41 12.22 -23.70 69.67
N GLN A 42 12.32 -22.79 68.71
CA GLN A 42 11.56 -22.78 67.47
C GLN A 42 12.51 -22.73 66.28
N SER A 43 12.17 -23.39 65.18
CA SER A 43 12.98 -23.30 63.96
C SER A 43 12.45 -22.18 63.06
N LEU A 44 13.33 -21.25 62.70
CA LEU A 44 13.07 -20.17 61.74
C LEU A 44 13.58 -20.59 60.37
N TYR A 45 12.75 -20.49 59.35
CA TYR A 45 13.03 -20.84 57.96
C TYR A 45 13.08 -19.57 57.11
N VAL A 46 14.03 -19.53 56.19
CA VAL A 46 14.26 -18.41 55.27
C VAL A 46 14.47 -18.97 53.87
N ASP A 47 13.67 -18.51 52.92
CA ASP A 47 13.84 -18.78 51.49
C ASP A 47 14.38 -17.51 50.81
N TRP A 48 15.23 -17.66 49.79
CA TRP A 48 15.88 -16.54 49.14
C TRP A 48 16.25 -16.82 47.67
N SER A 49 16.37 -15.76 46.89
CA SER A 49 16.73 -15.83 45.48
C SER A 49 17.51 -14.61 44.98
N VAL A 50 18.20 -14.80 43.86
CA VAL A 50 18.85 -13.73 43.08
C VAL A 50 18.16 -13.63 41.73
N PRO A 51 17.25 -12.67 41.52
CA PRO A 51 16.30 -12.67 40.40
C PRO A 51 16.92 -12.36 39.02
N PHE A 52 18.12 -11.78 38.98
CA PHE A 52 18.89 -11.53 37.76
C PHE A 52 20.31 -12.04 38.01
N GLY A 53 20.99 -12.59 37.00
CA GLY A 53 22.26 -13.33 37.15
C GLY A 53 23.13 -12.88 38.33
N ALA A 54 23.41 -13.81 39.24
CA ALA A 54 24.17 -13.59 40.45
C ALA A 54 25.62 -13.22 40.14
N THR A 55 26.09 -12.22 40.87
CA THR A 55 27.46 -11.73 40.80
C THR A 55 28.06 -11.76 42.18
N ASN A 56 29.33 -12.17 42.27
CA ASN A 56 30.01 -12.27 43.55
C ASN A 56 30.29 -10.90 44.19
N PRO A 57 30.16 -10.77 45.52
CA PRO A 57 29.70 -11.77 46.49
C PRO A 57 28.17 -11.86 46.63
N VAL A 58 27.66 -13.06 46.94
CA VAL A 58 26.24 -13.29 47.30
C VAL A 58 26.15 -13.53 48.80
N THR A 59 25.74 -12.50 49.55
CA THR A 59 25.61 -12.53 51.02
C THR A 59 24.19 -12.14 51.43
N LEU A 60 23.65 -12.89 52.39
CA LEU A 60 22.32 -12.74 52.98
C LEU A 60 22.46 -12.38 54.45
N SER A 61 21.67 -11.43 54.92
CA SER A 61 21.62 -11.05 56.34
C SER A 61 20.16 -10.93 56.78
N LEU A 62 19.85 -11.48 57.96
CA LEU A 62 18.56 -11.32 58.62
C LEU A 62 18.78 -10.99 60.10
N ASP A 63 18.29 -9.83 60.53
CA ASP A 63 18.25 -9.45 61.94
C ASP A 63 17.06 -10.13 62.63
N LEU A 64 17.28 -10.60 63.87
CA LEU A 64 16.24 -11.18 64.70
C LEU A 64 15.48 -10.06 65.44
N PRO A 65 14.14 -10.15 65.51
CA PRO A 65 13.32 -9.16 66.22
C PRO A 65 13.58 -9.15 67.73
N GLU A 66 13.19 -8.05 68.37
CA GLU A 66 13.13 -7.97 69.83
C GLU A 66 12.23 -9.08 70.41
N GLY A 67 12.63 -9.62 71.57
CA GLY A 67 11.93 -10.73 72.20
C GLY A 67 12.26 -12.10 71.60
N MET A 68 13.18 -12.17 70.66
CA MET A 68 13.70 -13.42 70.09
C MET A 68 15.24 -13.41 70.12
N ARG A 69 15.83 -14.58 70.39
CA ARG A 69 17.28 -14.77 70.32
C ARG A 69 17.65 -15.99 69.49
N GLY A 70 18.76 -15.89 68.78
CA GLY A 70 19.42 -17.01 68.09
C GLY A 70 20.37 -17.77 69.01
N PHE A 71 20.68 -19.01 68.65
CA PHE A 71 21.76 -19.77 69.27
C PHE A 71 23.01 -19.65 68.39
N ALA A 72 24.14 -19.27 68.99
CA ALA A 72 25.39 -19.14 68.26
C ALA A 72 25.74 -20.46 67.55
N ASP A 73 25.85 -20.43 66.22
CA ASP A 73 26.06 -21.61 65.39
C ASP A 73 26.73 -21.24 64.07
N THR A 74 27.42 -22.21 63.45
CA THR A 74 27.95 -22.09 62.09
C THR A 74 27.72 -23.41 61.37
N PHE A 75 27.14 -23.34 60.17
CA PHE A 75 26.80 -24.53 59.38
C PHE A 75 26.99 -24.27 57.88
N PRO A 76 27.35 -25.31 57.10
CA PRO A 76 27.58 -25.18 55.67
C PRO A 76 26.25 -25.01 54.92
N MET A 77 26.32 -24.25 53.83
CA MET A 77 25.32 -24.25 52.77
C MET A 77 25.73 -25.28 51.74
N VAL A 78 24.82 -26.19 51.40
CA VAL A 78 25.14 -27.31 50.49
C VAL A 78 24.53 -27.12 49.10
N GLY A 79 25.31 -27.46 48.08
CA GLY A 79 24.87 -27.51 46.70
C GLY A 79 24.05 -28.77 46.37
N PRO A 80 23.54 -28.89 45.13
CA PRO A 80 22.74 -30.04 44.69
C PRO A 80 23.46 -31.39 44.74
N ASP A 81 24.80 -31.37 44.67
CA ASP A 81 25.66 -32.55 44.75
C ASP A 81 26.05 -32.92 46.19
N GLY A 82 25.54 -32.17 47.18
CA GLY A 82 25.85 -32.34 48.59
C GLY A 82 27.22 -31.77 49.00
N SER A 83 27.94 -31.11 48.09
CA SER A 83 29.18 -30.40 48.41
C SER A 83 28.90 -29.06 49.10
N GLU A 84 29.87 -28.56 49.85
CA GLU A 84 29.80 -27.23 50.45
C GLU A 84 29.86 -26.15 49.36
N ALA A 85 28.90 -25.24 49.37
CA ALA A 85 28.69 -24.18 48.39
C ALA A 85 28.47 -22.82 49.06
N GLY A 86 28.78 -22.69 50.35
CA GLY A 86 28.65 -21.48 51.14
C GLY A 86 28.62 -21.78 52.65
N THR A 87 28.43 -20.76 53.47
CA THR A 87 28.43 -20.87 54.94
C THR A 87 27.40 -19.93 55.56
N CYS A 88 26.73 -20.38 56.61
CA CYS A 88 25.83 -19.58 57.44
C CYS A 88 26.34 -19.48 58.87
N THR A 89 26.28 -18.28 59.45
CA THR A 89 26.66 -17.98 60.83
C THR A 89 25.49 -17.33 61.56
N VAL A 90 25.07 -17.94 62.67
CA VAL A 90 24.02 -17.44 63.55
C VAL A 90 24.64 -16.84 64.79
N THR A 91 24.17 -15.67 65.18
CA THR A 91 24.50 -14.99 66.43
C THR A 91 23.27 -14.90 67.32
N THR A 92 23.38 -14.24 68.47
CA THR A 92 22.22 -14.03 69.35
C THR A 92 21.15 -13.14 68.74
N SER A 93 21.49 -12.28 67.76
CA SER A 93 20.59 -11.25 67.24
C SER A 93 20.46 -11.22 65.71
N ALA A 94 21.20 -12.05 64.98
CA ALA A 94 21.17 -12.06 63.52
C ALA A 94 21.73 -13.37 62.95
N VAL A 95 21.45 -13.61 61.68
CA VAL A 95 22.07 -14.66 60.86
C VAL A 95 22.63 -14.04 59.59
N GLU A 96 23.83 -14.48 59.20
CA GLU A 96 24.47 -14.11 57.94
C GLU A 96 24.87 -15.37 57.17
N CYS A 97 24.48 -15.46 55.90
CA CYS A 97 24.84 -16.57 55.00
C CYS A 97 25.56 -16.03 53.77
N THR A 98 26.68 -16.64 53.37
CA THR A 98 27.43 -16.27 52.16
C THR A 98 27.63 -17.48 51.26
N VAL A 99 27.30 -17.35 49.98
CA VAL A 99 27.52 -18.38 48.95
C VAL A 99 29.00 -18.35 48.53
N ASP A 100 29.60 -19.52 48.29
CA ASP A 100 30.96 -19.64 47.77
C ASP A 100 31.07 -18.96 46.39
N PRO A 101 32.01 -18.02 46.20
CA PRO A 101 32.22 -17.39 44.91
C PRO A 101 32.40 -18.36 43.74
N ALA A 102 33.08 -19.48 43.95
CA ALA A 102 33.29 -20.48 42.91
C ALA A 102 31.99 -21.20 42.52
N PHE A 103 31.01 -21.31 43.42
CA PHE A 103 29.69 -21.83 43.09
C PHE A 103 28.93 -20.85 42.19
N VAL A 104 28.93 -19.55 42.55
CA VAL A 104 28.26 -18.49 41.79
C VAL A 104 28.86 -18.35 40.38
N ASP A 105 30.18 -18.38 40.23
CA ASP A 105 30.84 -18.28 38.92
C ASP A 105 30.50 -19.48 38.00
N ARG A 106 30.24 -20.66 38.59
CA ARG A 106 29.84 -21.86 37.85
C ARG A 106 28.35 -21.89 37.53
N ASN A 107 27.53 -21.29 38.38
CA ASN A 107 26.07 -21.36 38.33
C ASN A 107 25.41 -19.98 38.48
N PRO A 108 25.76 -18.98 37.65
CA PRO A 108 25.39 -17.60 37.92
C PRO A 108 23.89 -17.30 37.72
N TYR A 109 23.06 -18.24 37.25
CA TYR A 109 21.65 -17.96 36.95
C TYR A 109 20.70 -18.77 37.81
N GLY A 110 19.60 -18.13 38.22
CA GLY A 110 18.61 -18.76 39.09
C GLY A 110 19.21 -19.17 40.44
N VAL A 111 20.19 -18.40 40.95
CA VAL A 111 20.78 -18.68 42.26
C VAL A 111 19.72 -18.47 43.32
N SER A 112 19.38 -19.53 44.03
CA SER A 112 18.38 -19.49 45.09
C SER A 112 18.66 -20.58 46.11
N GLY A 113 18.02 -20.48 47.26
CA GLY A 113 18.23 -21.42 48.32
C GLY A 113 17.27 -21.22 49.48
N SER A 114 17.50 -22.02 50.51
CA SER A 114 16.82 -21.86 51.79
C SER A 114 17.77 -22.18 52.92
N PHE A 115 17.55 -21.56 54.07
CA PHE A 115 18.23 -21.92 55.30
C PHE A 115 17.29 -21.90 56.49
N TRP A 116 17.60 -22.69 57.50
CA TRP A 116 16.86 -22.72 58.75
C TRP A 116 17.81 -22.83 59.93
N PHE A 117 17.38 -22.29 61.08
CA PHE A 117 18.12 -22.36 62.33
C PHE A 117 17.18 -22.20 63.52
N ASP A 118 17.62 -22.62 64.70
CA ASP A 118 16.81 -22.52 65.91
C ASP A 118 16.94 -21.14 66.56
N VAL A 119 15.80 -20.63 67.01
CA VAL A 119 15.61 -19.41 67.81
C VAL A 119 14.84 -19.73 69.07
N GLN A 120 14.82 -18.82 70.04
CA GLN A 120 14.02 -18.93 71.26
C GLN A 120 13.42 -17.57 71.60
N THR A 121 12.19 -17.57 72.09
CA THR A 121 11.54 -16.35 72.58
C THR A 121 11.97 -16.00 74.01
N GLU A 122 12.04 -14.71 74.31
CA GLU A 122 12.39 -14.15 75.62
C GLU A 122 11.32 -13.15 76.11
N LEU A 123 10.05 -13.47 75.89
CA LEU A 123 8.93 -12.55 76.14
C LEU A 123 8.51 -12.51 77.61
N LYS A 124 8.81 -13.57 78.37
CA LYS A 124 8.41 -13.79 79.78
C LYS A 124 6.89 -13.81 79.97
N ASN A 125 6.18 -14.43 79.03
CA ASN A 125 4.72 -14.51 79.06
C ASN A 125 4.24 -15.36 80.25
N GLN A 126 3.25 -14.84 80.98
CA GLN A 126 2.56 -15.57 82.07
C GLN A 126 1.18 -16.09 81.63
N GLU A 127 0.64 -15.54 80.55
CA GLU A 127 -0.64 -15.91 79.94
C GLU A 127 -0.43 -16.22 78.45
N THR A 128 -1.39 -16.91 77.83
CA THR A 128 -1.36 -17.16 76.39
C THR A 128 -1.70 -15.87 75.65
N GLU A 129 -0.79 -15.40 74.80
CA GLU A 129 -0.93 -14.13 74.09
C GLU A 129 -0.54 -14.27 72.62
N GLN A 130 -1.13 -13.44 71.75
CA GLN A 130 -0.66 -13.32 70.36
C GLN A 130 0.48 -12.33 70.30
N HIS A 131 1.57 -12.76 69.65
CA HIS A 131 2.76 -11.93 69.41
C HIS A 131 3.06 -11.89 67.92
N THR A 132 3.36 -10.71 67.40
CA THR A 132 3.77 -10.53 66.00
C THR A 132 5.27 -10.25 65.96
N PHE A 133 6.01 -11.16 65.33
CA PHE A 133 7.44 -10.98 65.05
C PHE A 133 7.64 -10.31 63.70
N ASP A 134 8.46 -9.27 63.67
CA ASP A 134 8.80 -8.49 62.47
C ASP A 134 10.25 -8.80 62.06
N PHE A 135 10.40 -9.37 60.87
CA PHE A 135 11.67 -9.76 60.24
C PHE A 135 12.06 -8.76 59.14
N GLY A 136 11.65 -7.49 59.30
CA GLY A 136 11.88 -6.40 58.35
C GLY A 136 10.82 -6.36 57.24
N GLY A 137 11.03 -7.13 56.17
CA GLY A 137 10.09 -7.22 55.05
C GLY A 137 8.95 -8.23 55.27
N PHE A 138 9.08 -9.06 56.30
CA PHE A 138 8.18 -10.17 56.62
C PHE A 138 7.70 -10.04 58.06
N SER A 139 6.48 -10.47 58.35
CA SER A 139 6.00 -10.57 59.72
C SER A 139 5.13 -11.79 59.90
N GLN A 140 5.14 -12.36 61.11
CA GLN A 140 4.32 -13.50 61.46
C GLN A 140 3.70 -13.31 62.84
N THR A 141 2.38 -13.45 62.93
CA THR A 141 1.66 -13.52 64.20
C THR A 141 1.55 -14.96 64.66
N VAL A 142 2.00 -15.23 65.89
CA VAL A 142 1.96 -16.55 66.53
C VAL A 142 1.29 -16.45 67.90
N THR A 143 0.79 -17.58 68.39
CA THR A 143 0.23 -17.71 69.74
C THR A 143 1.33 -18.22 70.67
N VAL A 144 1.74 -17.40 71.63
CA VAL A 144 2.79 -17.75 72.59
C VAL A 144 2.15 -18.07 73.93
N ASP A 145 2.20 -19.34 74.30
CA ASP A 145 1.72 -19.84 75.59
C ASP A 145 2.66 -19.39 76.74
N PRO A 146 2.18 -19.40 78.00
CA PRO A 146 3.00 -19.07 79.16
C PRO A 146 4.31 -19.84 79.17
N ASN A 147 5.37 -19.19 79.64
CA ASN A 147 6.65 -19.86 79.82
C ASN A 147 6.47 -21.02 80.82
N PRO A 148 6.77 -22.28 80.44
CA PRO A 148 6.53 -23.43 81.31
C PRO A 148 7.45 -23.44 82.54
N ALA A 149 8.51 -22.61 82.53
CA ALA A 149 9.34 -22.41 83.71
C ALA A 149 8.62 -21.60 84.81
N TRP A 150 7.61 -20.79 84.45
CA TRP A 150 6.87 -19.96 85.41
C TRP A 150 6.17 -20.84 86.44
N CYS A 151 6.53 -20.65 87.71
CA CYS A 151 5.92 -21.43 88.77
C CYS A 151 4.64 -20.76 89.27
N THR A 152 3.51 -21.43 89.09
CA THR A 152 2.20 -20.94 89.53
C THR A 152 1.64 -21.69 90.74
N THR A 153 2.19 -22.85 91.09
CA THR A 153 1.73 -23.69 92.21
C THR A 153 2.89 -24.52 92.77
N ASN A 154 2.97 -24.66 94.10
CA ASN A 154 4.01 -25.43 94.80
C ASN A 154 5.45 -25.00 94.44
N CYS A 155 5.73 -23.71 94.57
CA CYS A 155 6.99 -23.10 94.13
C CYS A 155 8.13 -23.17 95.15
N GLU A 156 7.83 -23.70 96.34
CA GLU A 156 8.82 -24.00 97.37
C GLU A 156 9.67 -25.20 96.94
N TYR A 157 10.95 -25.13 97.26
CA TYR A 157 11.91 -26.17 96.93
C TYR A 157 11.69 -27.38 97.84
N THR A 158 11.51 -28.57 97.26
CA THR A 158 11.20 -29.81 97.98
C THR A 158 12.36 -30.80 98.05
N GLY A 159 13.54 -30.42 97.55
CA GLY A 159 14.72 -31.26 97.39
C GLY A 159 15.13 -31.45 95.93
N GLN A 160 16.22 -32.18 95.70
CA GLN A 160 16.67 -32.58 94.36
C GLN A 160 16.86 -34.08 94.26
N GLY A 161 16.47 -34.64 93.12
CA GLY A 161 16.82 -36.00 92.75
C GLY A 161 18.26 -36.12 92.25
N GLN A 162 18.67 -37.35 91.97
CA GLN A 162 19.91 -37.62 91.26
C GLN A 162 19.70 -37.49 89.75
N GLY A 163 20.69 -36.98 89.03
CA GLY A 163 20.59 -36.82 87.59
C GLY A 163 21.91 -36.46 86.92
N LYS A 164 21.98 -36.66 85.61
CA LYS A 164 23.07 -36.18 84.76
C LYS A 164 22.52 -35.65 83.46
N TRP A 165 23.06 -34.54 82.99
CA TRP A 165 22.71 -33.93 81.69
C TRP A 165 23.91 -33.18 81.14
N GLY A 166 23.91 -32.93 79.82
CA GLY A 166 24.94 -32.15 79.17
C GLY A 166 24.39 -30.97 78.39
N SER A 167 25.11 -29.86 78.42
CA SER A 167 24.84 -28.69 77.57
C SER A 167 25.88 -28.63 76.46
N TYR A 168 25.46 -28.83 75.21
CA TYR A 168 26.32 -28.71 74.04
C TYR A 168 26.49 -27.24 73.64
N ASN A 169 27.72 -26.84 73.33
CA ASN A 169 28.07 -25.53 72.78
C ASN A 169 28.56 -25.70 71.34
N ASN A 170 27.78 -25.20 70.38
CA ASN A 170 28.09 -25.31 68.96
C ASN A 170 29.30 -24.48 68.52
N ALA A 171 29.64 -23.42 69.26
CA ALA A 171 30.72 -22.51 68.84
C ALA A 171 32.13 -23.14 68.95
N ASP A 172 32.31 -24.08 69.88
CA ASP A 172 33.61 -24.73 70.12
C ASP A 172 33.52 -26.25 70.24
N ASP A 173 32.36 -26.83 69.90
CA ASP A 173 32.05 -28.27 69.98
C ASP A 173 32.40 -28.87 71.36
N THR A 174 31.99 -28.17 72.43
CA THR A 174 32.18 -28.63 73.81
C THR A 174 30.87 -28.97 74.50
N ILE A 175 30.92 -29.89 75.46
CA ILE A 175 29.80 -30.25 76.33
C ILE A 175 30.18 -29.99 77.77
N ILE A 176 29.32 -29.32 78.52
CA ILE A 176 29.39 -29.28 79.99
C ILE A 176 28.46 -30.36 80.55
N TRP A 177 29.05 -31.45 81.02
CA TRP A 177 28.34 -32.50 81.74
C TRP A 177 28.13 -32.10 83.19
N THR A 178 26.89 -32.12 83.67
CA THR A 178 26.53 -31.85 85.07
C THR A 178 25.96 -33.09 85.70
N VAL A 179 26.48 -33.47 86.88
CA VAL A 179 25.95 -34.54 87.74
C VAL A 179 25.37 -33.89 88.98
N GLN A 180 24.08 -34.06 89.21
CA GLN A 180 23.37 -33.59 90.41
C GLN A 180 23.23 -34.72 91.41
N LEU A 181 23.61 -34.46 92.67
CA LEU A 181 23.48 -35.42 93.76
C LEU A 181 22.09 -35.33 94.40
N PRO A 182 21.48 -36.46 94.80
CA PRO A 182 20.19 -36.44 95.48
C PRO A 182 20.32 -35.82 96.87
N ALA A 183 19.35 -34.99 97.24
CA ALA A 183 19.27 -34.37 98.55
C ALA A 183 17.81 -34.04 98.91
N GLY A 184 17.46 -34.15 100.19
CA GLY A 184 16.16 -33.69 100.69
C GLY A 184 16.04 -32.16 100.69
N GLU A 185 14.91 -31.63 101.15
CA GLU A 185 14.66 -30.18 101.22
C GLU A 185 15.75 -29.40 101.98
N GLN A 186 16.34 -30.01 103.01
CA GLN A 186 17.39 -29.39 103.82
C GLN A 186 18.82 -29.66 103.34
N GLY A 187 19.02 -30.26 102.17
CA GLY A 187 20.34 -30.60 101.66
C GLY A 187 20.90 -31.91 102.21
N ILE A 188 22.19 -32.17 101.93
CA ILE A 188 22.92 -33.31 102.49
C ILE A 188 23.50 -32.91 103.85
N ASP A 189 23.25 -33.73 104.88
CA ASP A 189 23.75 -33.51 106.23
C ASP A 189 25.27 -33.24 106.24
N PRO A 190 25.75 -32.33 107.10
CA PRO A 190 27.16 -31.97 107.15
C PRO A 190 28.04 -33.11 107.67
N GLY A 191 29.28 -33.17 107.18
CA GLY A 191 30.31 -34.10 107.65
C GLY A 191 30.34 -35.46 106.96
N LEU A 192 29.54 -35.67 105.91
CA LEU A 192 29.49 -36.92 105.14
C LEU A 192 30.53 -36.91 104.02
N ALA A 193 31.28 -38.00 103.88
CA ALA A 193 32.17 -38.18 102.73
C ALA A 193 31.37 -38.41 101.43
N ILE A 194 31.70 -37.67 100.38
CA ILE A 194 31.08 -37.75 99.05
C ILE A 194 32.16 -38.07 98.02
N THR A 195 31.86 -39.01 97.12
CA THR A 195 32.68 -39.28 95.94
C THR A 195 31.81 -39.37 94.69
N VAL A 196 32.16 -38.64 93.64
CA VAL A 196 31.46 -38.63 92.35
C VAL A 196 32.47 -38.96 91.25
N THR A 197 32.18 -39.96 90.43
CA THR A 197 33.03 -40.42 89.33
C THR A 197 32.29 -40.35 88.01
N ASP A 198 32.84 -39.60 87.06
CA ASP A 198 32.40 -39.56 85.67
C ASP A 198 32.94 -40.78 84.90
N VAL A 199 32.12 -41.40 84.05
CA VAL A 199 32.49 -42.55 83.22
C VAL A 199 32.64 -42.07 81.78
N LEU A 200 33.68 -41.27 81.55
CA LEU A 200 33.91 -40.61 80.27
C LEU A 200 34.44 -41.59 79.22
N ASN A 201 33.80 -41.64 78.04
CA ASN A 201 34.35 -42.35 76.89
C ASN A 201 35.41 -41.49 76.18
N THR A 202 36.69 -41.83 76.34
CA THR A 202 37.79 -41.07 75.74
C THR A 202 37.92 -41.23 74.23
N ASP A 203 37.23 -42.20 73.63
CA ASP A 203 37.15 -42.32 72.16
C ASP A 203 36.22 -41.25 71.56
N ASP A 204 35.24 -40.77 72.34
CA ASP A 204 34.26 -39.77 71.92
C ASP A 204 34.61 -38.37 72.42
N PHE A 205 35.30 -38.27 73.57
CA PHE A 205 35.51 -37.02 74.29
C PHE A 205 36.96 -36.79 74.72
N GLU A 206 37.41 -35.55 74.59
CA GLU A 206 38.60 -35.03 75.28
C GLU A 206 38.18 -34.24 76.52
N LEU A 207 38.70 -34.58 77.70
CA LEU A 207 38.46 -33.83 78.93
C LEU A 207 39.22 -32.50 78.92
N ILE A 208 38.51 -31.39 79.14
CA ILE A 208 39.11 -30.06 79.26
C ILE A 208 39.38 -29.73 80.73
N VAL A 209 40.64 -29.47 81.05
CA VAL A 209 41.09 -28.99 82.36
C VAL A 209 41.70 -27.61 82.20
N ASP A 210 40.92 -26.57 82.51
CA ASP A 210 41.25 -25.17 82.19
C ASP A 210 41.30 -24.25 83.44
N GLY A 211 41.32 -24.84 84.64
CA GLY A 211 41.27 -24.13 85.91
C GLY A 211 39.86 -23.68 86.32
N THR A 212 38.89 -23.73 85.41
CA THR A 212 37.46 -23.57 85.71
C THR A 212 36.76 -24.93 85.81
N TYR A 213 37.17 -25.89 84.97
CA TYR A 213 36.66 -27.26 84.96
C TYR A 213 37.80 -28.28 85.16
N PRO A 214 37.48 -29.48 85.69
CA PRO A 214 36.20 -29.82 86.31
C PRO A 214 35.99 -29.09 87.65
N ARG A 215 34.74 -28.98 88.11
CA ARG A 215 34.38 -28.24 89.33
C ARG A 215 33.26 -28.90 90.11
N VAL A 216 33.20 -28.58 91.40
CA VAL A 216 32.05 -28.88 92.26
C VAL A 216 31.32 -27.57 92.54
N LEU A 217 30.01 -27.56 92.32
CA LEU A 217 29.11 -26.51 92.77
C LEU A 217 28.48 -26.92 94.09
N GLU A 218 28.48 -26.00 95.04
CA GLU A 218 27.90 -26.16 96.38
C GLU A 218 26.80 -25.11 96.57
N GLY A 219 25.64 -25.54 97.04
CA GLY A 219 24.54 -24.67 97.40
C GLY A 219 24.20 -24.79 98.88
N THR A 220 24.31 -23.70 99.62
CA THR A 220 24.03 -23.63 101.07
C THR A 220 22.72 -22.91 101.38
N SER A 221 22.08 -22.33 100.37
CA SER A 221 20.82 -21.60 100.48
C SER A 221 19.99 -21.74 99.22
N LEU A 222 18.73 -21.38 99.34
CA LEU A 222 17.71 -21.35 98.30
C LEU A 222 17.35 -19.90 97.98
N ALA A 223 16.97 -19.63 96.73
CA ALA A 223 16.51 -18.32 96.27
C ALA A 223 15.47 -18.50 95.18
N TYR A 224 14.56 -17.53 95.05
CA TYR A 224 13.66 -17.48 93.90
C TYR A 224 14.43 -17.06 92.65
N ASN A 225 14.31 -17.85 91.57
CA ASN A 225 14.84 -17.48 90.26
C ASN A 225 13.90 -16.51 89.53
N SER A 226 14.27 -16.12 88.30
CA SER A 226 13.48 -15.21 87.45
C SER A 226 12.12 -15.76 87.00
N TRP A 227 11.75 -16.98 87.41
CA TRP A 227 10.53 -17.68 87.04
C TRP A 227 9.65 -17.98 88.27
N ASP A 228 9.87 -17.25 89.36
CA ASP A 228 9.19 -17.41 90.66
C ASP A 228 9.26 -18.83 91.23
N ARG A 229 10.35 -19.56 90.93
CA ARG A 229 10.63 -20.87 91.52
C ARG A 229 11.78 -20.78 92.52
N GLU A 230 11.57 -21.30 93.73
CA GLU A 230 12.66 -21.47 94.69
C GLU A 230 13.62 -22.56 94.21
N VAL A 231 14.89 -22.20 94.03
CA VAL A 231 15.95 -23.07 93.54
C VAL A 231 17.20 -22.96 94.41
N VAL A 232 18.08 -23.94 94.31
CA VAL A 232 19.38 -23.92 94.98
C VAL A 232 20.26 -22.79 94.44
N SER A 233 20.77 -21.97 95.34
CA SER A 233 21.76 -20.94 95.03
C SER A 233 23.16 -21.55 95.07
N TYR A 234 23.66 -21.96 93.90
CA TYR A 234 24.98 -22.59 93.76
C TYR A 234 26.12 -21.58 93.69
N ALA A 235 27.23 -21.89 94.34
CA ALA A 235 28.53 -21.27 94.19
C ALA A 235 29.60 -22.32 93.88
N VAL A 236 30.74 -21.91 93.32
CA VAL A 236 31.86 -22.85 93.10
C VAL A 236 32.49 -23.19 94.44
N LYS A 237 32.55 -24.49 94.77
CA LYS A 237 33.22 -24.97 95.99
C LYS A 237 34.73 -24.72 95.86
N PRO A 238 35.40 -24.19 96.89
CA PRO A 238 36.84 -23.96 96.86
C PRO A 238 37.63 -25.22 96.49
N THR A 239 38.57 -25.09 95.55
CA THR A 239 39.28 -26.24 94.97
C THR A 239 40.19 -26.94 95.96
N ASP A 240 40.66 -26.24 97.00
CA ASP A 240 41.45 -26.80 98.10
C ASP A 240 40.63 -27.71 99.04
N GLN A 241 39.29 -27.69 98.93
CA GLN A 241 38.38 -28.57 99.67
C GLN A 241 37.95 -29.81 98.87
N ILE A 242 38.52 -30.00 97.68
CA ILE A 242 38.17 -31.10 96.77
C ILE A 242 39.45 -31.87 96.44
N THR A 243 39.41 -33.19 96.62
CA THR A 243 40.46 -34.07 96.13
C THR A 243 40.02 -34.66 94.80
N TRP A 244 40.75 -34.34 93.74
CA TRP A 244 40.54 -34.93 92.42
C TRP A 244 41.45 -36.14 92.21
N SER A 245 40.96 -37.17 91.52
CA SER A 245 41.80 -38.26 91.00
C SER A 245 42.80 -37.74 89.98
N THR A 246 43.85 -38.52 89.69
CA THR A 246 44.90 -38.13 88.74
C THR A 246 44.40 -37.90 87.31
N ASP A 247 43.30 -38.55 86.92
CA ASP A 247 42.62 -38.38 85.63
C ASP A 247 41.55 -37.27 85.66
N ASN A 248 41.33 -36.62 86.80
CA ASN A 248 40.30 -35.61 87.04
C ASN A 248 38.85 -36.08 86.81
N LEU A 249 38.60 -37.40 86.76
CA LEU A 249 37.26 -37.95 86.57
C LEU A 249 36.53 -38.24 87.89
N THR A 250 37.23 -38.28 89.01
CA THR A 250 36.66 -38.50 90.34
C THR A 250 36.88 -37.29 91.25
N ALA A 251 35.80 -36.74 91.79
CA ALA A 251 35.82 -35.73 92.84
C ALA A 251 35.50 -36.39 94.19
N SER A 252 36.35 -36.18 95.21
CA SER A 252 36.09 -36.56 96.60
C SER A 252 36.13 -35.33 97.50
N PHE A 253 35.08 -35.13 98.30
CA PHE A 253 34.92 -33.98 99.21
C PHE A 253 33.99 -34.34 100.36
N THR A 254 33.93 -33.48 101.38
CA THR A 254 33.04 -33.65 102.54
C THR A 254 31.90 -32.63 102.47
N SER A 255 30.68 -33.05 102.80
CA SER A 255 29.55 -32.13 102.90
C SER A 255 29.73 -31.13 104.04
N VAL A 256 29.35 -29.88 103.82
CA VAL A 256 29.42 -28.80 104.83
C VAL A 256 28.01 -28.36 105.28
N PRO A 257 27.90 -27.70 106.45
CA PRO A 257 26.63 -27.12 106.88
C PRO A 257 26.09 -26.12 105.86
N GLY A 258 24.77 -26.10 105.67
CA GLY A 258 24.14 -25.05 104.91
C GLY A 258 24.04 -23.74 105.72
N ALA A 259 23.42 -22.73 105.14
CA ALA A 259 23.32 -21.40 105.71
C ALA A 259 22.08 -21.20 106.60
N GLY A 260 21.40 -22.27 107.04
CA GLY A 260 20.17 -22.19 107.85
C GLY A 260 20.32 -21.44 109.18
N GLN A 261 21.56 -21.30 109.67
CA GLN A 261 21.90 -20.55 110.89
C GLN A 261 22.54 -19.18 110.61
N ASP A 262 22.67 -18.78 109.34
CA ASP A 262 23.27 -17.51 108.93
C ASP A 262 22.23 -16.39 108.97
N ALA A 263 22.38 -15.49 109.94
CA ALA A 263 21.46 -14.36 110.15
C ALA A 263 21.65 -13.22 109.13
N ASP A 264 22.76 -13.21 108.38
CA ASP A 264 23.12 -12.18 107.41
C ASP A 264 22.87 -12.63 105.95
N LEU A 265 22.04 -13.68 105.76
CA LEU A 265 21.60 -14.10 104.44
C LEU A 265 20.90 -12.94 103.71
N GLY A 266 21.38 -12.63 102.50
CA GLY A 266 20.82 -11.57 101.67
C GLY A 266 19.31 -11.71 101.44
N GLU A 267 18.62 -10.59 101.25
CA GLU A 267 17.17 -10.51 101.06
C GLU A 267 16.68 -11.47 99.95
N GLY A 268 15.59 -12.20 100.22
CA GLY A 268 15.00 -13.17 99.29
C GLY A 268 15.65 -14.55 99.28
N ARG A 269 16.56 -14.85 100.23
CA ARG A 269 17.19 -16.18 100.39
C ARG A 269 16.72 -16.92 101.64
N ARG A 270 16.65 -18.25 101.52
CA ARG A 270 16.37 -19.19 102.62
C ARG A 270 17.56 -20.12 102.82
N GLY A 271 18.20 -20.09 103.99
CA GLY A 271 19.28 -21.03 104.33
C GLY A 271 18.76 -22.45 104.56
N THR A 272 19.61 -23.45 104.35
CA THR A 272 19.30 -24.88 104.62
C THR A 272 20.21 -25.46 105.70
N ASP A 273 19.83 -26.57 106.33
CA ASP A 273 20.64 -27.20 107.39
C ASP A 273 21.93 -27.85 106.83
N GLY A 274 21.83 -28.48 105.66
CA GLY A 274 22.90 -29.09 104.89
C GLY A 274 23.09 -28.40 103.52
N SER A 275 23.95 -28.98 102.68
CA SER A 275 24.33 -28.40 101.39
C SER A 275 23.97 -29.29 100.21
N PHE A 276 23.77 -28.69 99.04
CA PHE A 276 23.48 -29.34 97.77
C PHE A 276 24.71 -29.34 96.87
N TYR A 277 24.86 -30.37 96.04
CA TYR A 277 26.04 -30.49 95.19
C TYR A 277 25.71 -30.84 93.75
N GLN A 278 26.46 -30.21 92.85
CA GLN A 278 26.60 -30.64 91.46
C GLN A 278 28.09 -30.77 91.13
N VAL A 279 28.45 -31.75 90.30
CA VAL A 279 29.82 -31.90 89.79
C VAL A 279 29.80 -31.76 88.28
N GLN A 280 30.70 -30.94 87.75
CA GLN A 280 30.71 -30.56 86.33
C GLN A 280 32.04 -30.86 85.66
N TRP A 281 31.97 -31.46 84.47
CA TRP A 281 33.10 -31.71 83.58
C TRP A 281 32.85 -31.02 82.24
N LYS A 282 33.85 -30.29 81.73
CA LYS A 282 33.84 -29.76 80.37
C LYS A 282 34.61 -30.70 79.46
N VAL A 283 34.03 -31.08 78.33
CA VAL A 283 34.66 -31.97 77.36
C VAL A 283 34.54 -31.40 75.95
N ARG A 284 35.49 -31.72 75.07
CA ARG A 284 35.41 -31.48 73.63
C ARG A 284 34.98 -32.77 72.94
N VAL A 285 34.04 -32.69 71.99
CA VAL A 285 33.69 -33.86 71.16
C VAL A 285 34.71 -34.02 70.03
N LEU A 286 35.16 -35.24 69.78
CA LEU A 286 36.26 -35.52 68.85
C LEU A 286 35.84 -35.64 67.39
N ASP A 287 34.55 -35.79 67.12
CA ASP A 287 33.98 -35.96 65.79
C ASP A 287 33.41 -34.66 65.18
N GLU A 288 33.65 -33.51 65.83
CA GLU A 288 33.15 -32.18 65.40
C GLU A 288 31.62 -32.13 65.32
N GLY A 289 30.92 -32.79 66.26
CA GLY A 289 29.46 -32.69 66.33
C GLY A 289 28.70 -33.68 65.44
N LYS A 290 29.39 -34.56 64.70
CA LYS A 290 28.81 -35.47 63.69
C LYS A 290 27.76 -36.43 64.27
N ALA A 291 27.97 -36.96 65.48
CA ALA A 291 27.04 -37.88 66.12
C ALA A 291 25.72 -37.21 66.54
N ARG A 292 25.67 -35.87 66.59
CA ARG A 292 24.55 -35.00 67.03
C ARG A 292 24.07 -35.21 68.47
N THR A 293 24.00 -36.43 68.96
CA THR A 293 23.60 -36.75 70.34
C THR A 293 24.67 -37.57 71.00
N TYR A 294 25.09 -37.10 72.17
CA TYR A 294 26.13 -37.67 72.99
C TYR A 294 25.54 -38.16 74.30
N THR A 295 26.05 -39.27 74.84
CA THR A 295 25.65 -39.78 76.15
C THR A 295 26.86 -39.95 77.04
N ASN A 296 26.71 -39.63 78.33
CA ASN A 296 27.76 -39.83 79.31
C ASN A 296 27.17 -40.36 80.63
N GLY A 297 27.92 -41.22 81.32
CA GLY A 297 27.54 -41.84 82.58
C GLY A 297 28.31 -41.26 83.77
N ALA A 298 27.77 -41.41 84.97
CA ALA A 298 28.47 -41.14 86.22
C ALA A 298 27.94 -42.02 87.35
N SER A 299 28.75 -42.16 88.39
CA SER A 299 28.37 -42.81 89.65
C SER A 299 28.72 -41.91 90.83
N PHE A 300 28.00 -42.04 91.93
CA PHE A 300 28.29 -41.31 93.16
C PHE A 300 28.07 -42.17 94.40
N THR A 301 28.74 -41.79 95.48
CA THR A 301 28.56 -42.33 96.83
C THR A 301 28.46 -41.18 97.82
N ILE A 302 27.55 -41.30 98.78
CA ILE A 302 27.39 -40.39 99.91
C ILE A 302 27.44 -41.28 101.16
N GLU A 303 28.32 -40.96 102.11
CA GLU A 303 28.50 -41.75 103.33
C GLU A 303 27.18 -41.96 104.07
N GLY A 304 26.90 -43.20 104.47
CA GLY A 304 25.65 -43.57 105.14
C GLY A 304 24.43 -43.70 104.22
N GLN A 305 24.57 -43.47 102.91
CA GLN A 305 23.50 -43.61 101.92
C GLN A 305 23.83 -44.68 100.86
N ALA A 306 22.81 -45.18 100.16
CA ALA A 306 23.03 -46.06 99.01
C ALA A 306 23.61 -45.24 97.84
N GLY A 307 24.75 -45.68 97.29
CA GLY A 307 25.32 -45.06 96.08
C GLY A 307 24.40 -45.20 94.86
N GLY A 308 24.63 -44.37 93.85
CA GLY A 308 23.79 -44.32 92.66
C GLY A 308 24.57 -44.16 91.37
N ASN A 309 23.93 -44.54 90.26
CA ASN A 309 24.41 -44.32 88.91
C ASN A 309 23.42 -43.42 88.17
N THR A 310 23.94 -42.60 87.27
CA THR A 310 23.14 -41.71 86.45
C THR A 310 23.76 -41.56 85.06
N ASN A 311 22.92 -41.40 84.05
CA ASN A 311 23.33 -41.16 82.68
C ASN A 311 22.64 -39.91 82.17
N GLY A 312 23.32 -39.16 81.30
CA GLY A 312 22.79 -37.95 80.70
C GLY A 312 23.04 -37.93 79.20
N GLY A 313 22.20 -37.18 78.49
CA GLY A 313 22.38 -36.87 77.07
C GLY A 313 22.74 -35.39 76.86
N ALA A 314 23.39 -35.11 75.74
CA ALA A 314 23.59 -33.77 75.20
C ALA A 314 23.35 -33.81 73.69
N THR A 315 22.53 -32.92 73.16
CA THR A 315 22.23 -32.85 71.72
C THR A 315 22.76 -31.55 71.14
N ARG A 316 23.52 -31.65 70.04
CA ARG A 316 23.90 -30.56 69.15
C ARG A 316 22.70 -30.23 68.26
N TYR A 317 22.19 -29.01 68.40
CA TYR A 317 21.11 -28.47 67.58
C TYR A 317 21.72 -27.45 66.64
N SER A 318 21.55 -27.60 65.33
CA SER A 318 22.23 -26.76 64.34
C SER A 318 21.34 -26.55 63.14
N GLY A 319 21.57 -25.44 62.43
CA GLY A 319 20.83 -25.11 61.23
C GLY A 319 21.23 -25.93 60.01
N GLY A 320 20.57 -25.64 58.88
CA GLY A 320 20.94 -26.18 57.58
C GLY A 320 20.66 -25.16 56.48
N ALA A 321 21.48 -25.14 55.43
CA ALA A 321 21.31 -24.25 54.29
C ALA A 321 21.53 -24.99 52.96
N THR A 322 20.83 -24.56 51.92
CA THR A 322 20.96 -25.09 50.55
C THR A 322 21.12 -23.96 49.55
N VAL A 323 21.77 -24.25 48.42
CA VAL A 323 21.85 -23.34 47.27
C VAL A 323 21.82 -24.12 45.96
N VAL A 324 21.12 -23.59 44.97
CA VAL A 324 21.04 -24.13 43.61
C VAL A 324 21.33 -23.01 42.60
N GLY A 325 21.70 -23.37 41.36
CA GLY A 325 21.90 -22.43 40.26
C GLY A 325 22.13 -23.17 38.93
N ALA A 326 22.12 -22.44 37.81
CA ALA A 326 22.14 -22.97 36.45
C ALA A 326 23.33 -22.47 35.58
N ASN A 327 23.72 -23.26 34.57
CA ASN A 327 24.93 -23.05 33.75
C ASN A 327 24.79 -23.36 32.24
N PHE A 328 23.59 -23.22 31.66
CA PHE A 328 23.31 -23.44 30.23
C PHE A 328 23.15 -22.13 29.45
N GLY A 329 23.26 -22.16 28.13
CA GLY A 329 22.97 -21.05 27.22
C GLY A 329 22.04 -21.47 26.07
N ARG A 330 21.46 -20.49 25.38
CA ARG A 330 20.62 -20.68 24.18
C ARG A 330 21.06 -19.69 23.10
N PHE A 331 20.79 -20.01 21.84
CA PHE A 331 20.96 -19.05 20.74
C PHE A 331 19.61 -18.79 20.07
N GLN A 332 19.46 -17.58 19.51
CA GLN A 332 18.33 -17.20 18.70
C GLN A 332 18.82 -16.69 17.35
N VAL A 333 18.36 -17.30 16.26
CA VAL A 333 18.62 -16.81 14.90
C VAL A 333 17.38 -16.05 14.41
N THR A 334 17.54 -14.77 14.09
CA THR A 334 16.50 -13.92 13.51
C THR A 334 16.82 -13.65 12.05
N LYS A 335 15.85 -13.90 11.15
CA LYS A 335 16.06 -13.69 9.72
C LYS A 335 15.80 -12.23 9.33
N VAL A 336 16.79 -11.62 8.71
CA VAL A 336 16.69 -10.31 8.04
C VAL A 336 16.90 -10.50 6.54
N ARG A 337 16.06 -9.87 5.73
CA ARG A 337 16.22 -9.82 4.26
C ARG A 337 16.46 -8.38 3.82
N THR A 338 17.41 -8.21 2.91
CA THR A 338 17.75 -6.94 2.25
C THR A 338 17.69 -7.12 0.73
N GLY A 339 17.81 -6.03 -0.03
CA GLY A 339 17.75 -6.04 -1.51
C GLY A 339 16.39 -5.63 -2.07
N THR A 340 16.27 -5.67 -3.41
CA THR A 340 15.07 -5.25 -4.14
C THR A 340 13.99 -6.32 -4.21
N ALA A 341 14.31 -7.60 -3.95
CA ALA A 341 13.33 -8.67 -3.97
C ALA A 341 12.37 -8.64 -2.77
N ILE A 342 11.07 -8.57 -3.06
CA ILE A 342 10.02 -8.54 -2.02
C ILE A 342 9.56 -9.94 -1.56
N LEU A 343 10.11 -11.01 -2.16
CA LEU A 343 9.81 -12.41 -1.83
C LEU A 343 10.24 -12.79 -0.43
N ASN A 344 9.40 -13.56 0.28
CA ASN A 344 9.70 -14.07 1.61
C ASN A 344 9.67 -15.61 1.66
N PRO A 345 10.63 -16.28 1.00
CA PRO A 345 10.75 -17.73 1.08
C PRO A 345 11.14 -18.15 2.51
N ALA A 346 10.98 -19.44 2.79
CA ALA A 346 11.62 -20.04 3.95
C ALA A 346 13.11 -20.22 3.65
N PHE A 347 13.96 -19.86 4.61
CA PHE A 347 15.40 -20.05 4.56
C PHE A 347 15.75 -21.21 5.50
N THR A 348 16.52 -22.18 5.02
CA THR A 348 16.89 -23.38 5.77
C THR A 348 18.24 -23.20 6.42
N ILE A 349 18.26 -23.24 7.76
CA ILE A 349 19.47 -23.11 8.58
C ILE A 349 19.74 -24.46 9.22
N ASN A 350 21.00 -24.89 9.16
CA ASN A 350 21.51 -26.03 9.90
C ASN A 350 22.37 -25.54 11.07
N TYR A 351 22.29 -26.25 12.18
CA TYR A 351 23.20 -26.08 13.31
C TYR A 351 23.79 -27.41 13.75
N GLN A 352 24.99 -27.35 14.30
CA GLN A 352 25.67 -28.48 14.93
C GLN A 352 26.24 -28.02 16.27
N ALA A 353 26.01 -28.79 17.33
CA ALA A 353 26.49 -28.52 18.67
C ALA A 353 27.56 -29.55 19.07
N TYR A 354 28.70 -29.06 19.55
CA TYR A 354 29.84 -29.88 19.92
C TYR A 354 30.21 -29.69 21.39
N ASP A 355 30.51 -30.79 22.09
CA ASP A 355 31.26 -30.77 23.35
C ASP A 355 32.72 -31.16 23.06
N GLY A 356 33.62 -30.18 23.08
CA GLY A 356 34.96 -30.32 22.50
C GLY A 356 34.89 -30.64 20.99
N ASP A 357 35.32 -31.85 20.62
CA ASP A 357 35.30 -32.36 19.25
C ASP A 357 34.13 -33.34 18.99
N GLU A 358 33.37 -33.72 20.02
CA GLU A 358 32.24 -34.66 19.91
C GLU A 358 30.96 -33.92 19.52
N LEU A 359 30.30 -34.36 18.44
CA LEU A 359 28.98 -33.85 18.05
C LEU A 359 27.92 -34.40 19.00
N ILE A 360 27.26 -33.52 19.74
CA ILE A 360 26.26 -33.89 20.76
C ILE A 360 24.81 -33.61 20.34
N ASP A 361 24.62 -32.70 19.37
CA ASP A 361 23.30 -32.38 18.82
C ASP A 361 23.44 -31.76 17.42
N GLU A 362 22.44 -31.96 16.57
CA GLU A 362 22.36 -31.31 15.27
C GLU A 362 20.89 -31.13 14.86
N GLY A 363 20.63 -30.09 14.08
CA GLY A 363 19.28 -29.84 13.60
C GLY A 363 19.22 -28.92 12.41
N SER A 364 18.05 -28.92 11.79
CA SER A 364 17.70 -28.05 10.67
C SER A 364 16.37 -27.38 10.99
N PHE A 365 16.25 -26.10 10.67
CA PHE A 365 15.00 -25.36 10.81
C PHE A 365 14.82 -24.34 9.70
N ASP A 366 13.55 -24.05 9.41
CA ASP A 366 13.14 -23.10 8.38
C ASP A 366 12.55 -21.85 9.02
N ILE A 367 13.09 -20.67 8.68
CA ILE A 367 12.55 -19.38 9.12
C ILE A 367 12.34 -18.45 7.93
N LYS A 368 11.26 -17.66 7.95
CA LYS A 368 11.04 -16.56 7.00
C LYS A 368 11.61 -15.26 7.55
N SER A 369 11.85 -14.27 6.68
CA SER A 369 12.26 -12.93 7.11
C SER A 369 11.29 -12.36 8.14
N GLY A 370 11.83 -11.82 9.24
CA GLY A 370 11.09 -11.31 10.40
C GLY A 370 10.73 -12.37 11.44
N GLN A 371 11.01 -13.66 11.19
CA GLN A 371 10.85 -14.71 12.19
C GLN A 371 12.17 -15.02 12.89
N SER A 372 12.06 -15.65 14.06
CA SER A 372 13.18 -16.12 14.84
C SER A 372 13.00 -17.59 15.24
N TYR A 373 14.12 -18.30 15.33
CA TYR A 373 14.22 -19.62 15.96
C TYR A 373 15.01 -19.49 17.26
N ILE A 374 14.61 -20.17 18.33
CA ILE A 374 15.34 -20.24 19.60
C ILE A 374 15.69 -21.71 19.87
N SER A 375 16.97 -21.97 20.15
CA SER A 375 17.48 -23.31 20.39
C SER A 375 16.99 -23.93 21.70
N ASN A 376 17.28 -25.22 21.91
CA ASN A 376 17.26 -25.82 23.25
C ASN A 376 18.41 -25.28 24.12
N GLU A 377 18.42 -25.65 25.39
CA GLU A 377 19.49 -25.34 26.33
C GLU A 377 20.73 -26.20 26.07
N TYR A 378 21.90 -25.56 25.98
CA TYR A 378 23.19 -26.24 25.86
C TYR A 378 24.07 -25.89 27.05
N PHE A 379 24.76 -26.90 27.61
CA PHE A 379 25.64 -26.69 28.75
C PHE A 379 26.86 -25.83 28.40
N LYS A 380 27.42 -25.16 29.41
CA LYS A 380 28.70 -24.46 29.32
C LYS A 380 29.77 -25.32 28.64
N GLY A 381 30.53 -24.70 27.72
CA GLY A 381 31.56 -25.35 26.91
C GLY A 381 31.07 -25.79 25.53
N THR A 382 29.76 -25.91 25.33
CA THR A 382 29.20 -26.32 24.04
C THR A 382 29.48 -25.27 22.96
N ARG A 383 29.98 -25.73 21.80
CA ARG A 383 30.30 -24.94 20.61
C ARG A 383 29.27 -25.19 19.52
N ILE A 384 28.56 -24.15 19.10
CA ILE A 384 27.52 -24.16 18.07
C ILE A 384 28.12 -23.65 16.76
N VAL A 385 27.99 -24.43 15.69
CA VAL A 385 28.34 -24.03 14.32
C VAL A 385 27.06 -23.85 13.52
N LEU A 386 26.92 -22.72 12.83
CA LEU A 386 25.76 -22.36 12.03
C LEU A 386 26.10 -22.36 10.54
N SER A 387 25.16 -22.81 9.73
CA SER A 387 25.24 -22.71 8.27
C SER A 387 23.84 -22.52 7.68
N GLU A 388 23.74 -21.80 6.56
CA GLU A 388 22.50 -21.68 5.81
C GLU A 388 22.66 -22.35 4.44
N ILE A 389 21.61 -23.03 4.00
CA ILE A 389 21.48 -23.48 2.61
C ILE A 389 21.09 -22.25 1.77
N GLN A 390 22.03 -21.74 0.97
CA GLN A 390 21.80 -20.58 0.12
C GLN A 390 20.59 -20.83 -0.81
N PRO A 391 19.60 -19.93 -0.85
CA PRO A 391 18.45 -20.07 -1.73
C PRO A 391 18.86 -20.04 -3.21
N THR A 392 18.28 -20.92 -4.01
CA THR A 392 18.44 -20.94 -5.48
C THR A 392 17.16 -20.58 -6.24
N ALA A 393 16.06 -20.34 -5.52
CA ALA A 393 14.77 -20.04 -6.09
C ALA A 393 14.15 -18.78 -5.44
N PRO A 394 13.33 -18.02 -6.19
CA PRO A 394 13.09 -18.18 -7.62
C PRO A 394 14.28 -17.69 -8.46
N SER A 395 14.36 -18.15 -9.71
CA SER A 395 15.52 -17.95 -10.59
C SER A 395 15.72 -16.51 -11.06
N ASN A 396 14.73 -15.63 -10.88
CA ASN A 396 14.77 -14.22 -11.24
C ASN A 396 15.31 -13.32 -10.11
N VAL A 397 15.91 -13.92 -9.07
CA VAL A 397 16.53 -13.23 -7.94
C VAL A 397 17.98 -13.68 -7.80
N ASP A 398 18.88 -12.71 -7.78
CA ASP A 398 20.28 -12.93 -7.45
C ASP A 398 20.47 -12.90 -5.94
N TRP A 399 20.71 -14.07 -5.35
CA TRP A 399 20.97 -14.22 -3.91
C TRP A 399 22.45 -14.08 -3.60
N ALA A 400 22.81 -13.10 -2.77
CA ALA A 400 24.16 -12.99 -2.23
C ALA A 400 24.46 -14.11 -1.21
N THR A 401 25.74 -14.33 -0.92
CA THR A 401 26.16 -15.25 0.15
C THR A 401 25.58 -14.79 1.48
N PRO A 402 24.93 -15.68 2.26
CA PRO A 402 24.34 -15.32 3.53
C PRO A 402 25.39 -15.00 4.58
N VAL A 403 25.05 -14.10 5.52
CA VAL A 403 25.93 -13.68 6.61
C VAL A 403 25.18 -13.79 7.94
N PHE A 404 25.77 -14.54 8.87
CA PHE A 404 25.35 -14.53 10.27
C PHE A 404 26.10 -13.42 11.00
N LEU A 405 25.38 -12.56 11.73
CA LEU A 405 25.93 -11.44 12.49
C LEU A 405 25.64 -11.65 13.98
N GLY A 406 26.65 -11.47 14.82
CA GLY A 406 26.51 -11.48 16.27
C GLY A 406 25.83 -10.20 16.81
N PRO A 407 25.66 -10.09 18.13
CA PRO A 407 25.07 -8.91 18.78
C PRO A 407 25.85 -7.60 18.55
N ASP A 408 27.15 -7.71 18.25
CA ASP A 408 28.05 -6.60 17.91
C ASP A 408 27.99 -6.19 16.43
N GLY A 409 27.25 -6.94 15.60
CA GLY A 409 27.12 -6.70 14.16
C GLY A 409 28.26 -7.28 13.33
N GLU A 410 29.19 -8.04 13.93
CA GLU A 410 30.29 -8.68 13.22
C GLU A 410 29.92 -10.11 12.77
N PRO A 411 30.54 -10.63 11.68
CA PRO A 411 30.26 -11.98 11.20
C PRO A 411 30.53 -13.08 12.25
N LEU A 412 29.53 -13.92 12.51
CA LEU A 412 29.56 -14.95 13.55
C LEU A 412 28.95 -16.26 13.02
N THR A 413 29.79 -17.20 12.57
CA THR A 413 29.35 -18.53 12.13
C THR A 413 29.47 -19.60 13.22
N GLU A 414 30.09 -19.23 14.35
CA GLU A 414 30.37 -20.12 15.46
C GLU A 414 30.24 -19.38 16.80
N LEU A 415 29.64 -20.05 17.79
CA LEU A 415 29.40 -19.52 19.13
C LEU A 415 29.80 -20.58 20.17
N THR A 416 30.47 -20.19 21.25
CA THR A 416 30.70 -21.08 22.41
C THR A 416 30.01 -20.52 23.64
N PHE A 417 29.30 -21.37 24.40
CA PHE A 417 28.67 -20.96 25.66
C PHE A 417 29.69 -20.91 26.79
N SER A 418 30.05 -19.73 27.25
CA SER A 418 31.04 -19.52 28.32
C SER A 418 30.74 -18.27 29.14
N ALA A 419 31.27 -18.22 30.37
CA ALA A 419 31.17 -17.03 31.20
C ALA A 419 31.93 -15.84 30.58
N GLU A 420 33.05 -16.12 29.90
CA GLU A 420 33.88 -15.12 29.21
C GLU A 420 33.14 -14.46 28.06
N ASN A 421 32.33 -15.23 27.32
CA ASN A 421 31.49 -14.73 26.24
C ASN A 421 30.19 -14.06 26.75
N GLY A 422 29.95 -14.07 28.07
CA GLY A 422 28.79 -13.42 28.69
C GLY A 422 27.43 -13.99 28.26
N ASN A 423 27.39 -15.22 27.74
CA ASN A 423 26.21 -15.79 27.07
C ASN A 423 25.59 -17.02 27.76
N LEU A 424 26.00 -17.30 28.99
CA LEU A 424 25.32 -18.26 29.86
C LEU A 424 24.03 -17.62 30.39
N GLY A 425 22.99 -18.43 30.66
CA GLY A 425 21.69 -18.01 31.18
C GLY A 425 20.92 -16.98 30.35
N GLN A 426 21.42 -16.66 29.16
CA GLN A 426 20.86 -15.68 28.24
C GLN A 426 20.70 -16.29 26.85
N ILE A 427 19.98 -15.58 26.00
CA ILE A 427 19.84 -15.91 24.58
C ILE A 427 20.90 -15.13 23.81
N SER A 428 21.80 -15.82 23.13
CA SER A 428 22.71 -15.20 22.16
C SER A 428 21.92 -14.84 20.90
N GLU A 429 21.71 -13.55 20.67
CA GLU A 429 20.99 -13.05 19.50
C GLU A 429 21.91 -13.04 18.27
N ILE A 430 21.46 -13.67 17.19
CA ILE A 430 22.19 -13.79 15.92
C ILE A 430 21.26 -13.33 14.81
N GLN A 431 21.73 -12.43 13.95
CA GLN A 431 20.99 -12.03 12.75
C GLN A 431 21.51 -12.78 11.54
N LEU A 432 20.61 -13.47 10.82
CA LEU A 432 20.92 -14.06 9.53
C LEU A 432 20.45 -13.11 8.42
N VAL A 433 21.40 -12.50 7.72
CA VAL A 433 21.17 -11.54 6.64
C VAL A 433 21.32 -12.23 5.29
N ASN A 434 20.27 -12.16 4.46
CA ASN A 434 20.34 -12.52 3.04
C ASN A 434 19.94 -11.31 2.21
N GLN A 435 20.77 -10.99 1.23
CA GLN A 435 20.44 -10.01 0.21
C GLN A 435 19.95 -10.75 -1.04
N GLY A 436 18.78 -10.37 -1.53
CA GLY A 436 18.21 -10.87 -2.78
C GLY A 436 17.77 -9.70 -3.66
N ASP A 437 18.36 -9.57 -4.83
CA ASP A 437 18.05 -8.51 -5.78
C ASP A 437 17.32 -9.10 -7.00
N LEU A 438 16.21 -8.46 -7.40
CA LEU A 438 15.50 -8.84 -8.62
C LEU A 438 16.39 -8.56 -9.83
N GLN A 439 16.48 -9.54 -10.72
CA GLN A 439 17.09 -9.35 -12.02
C GLN A 439 16.24 -8.35 -12.83
N THR A 440 16.87 -7.37 -13.46
CA THR A 440 16.21 -6.40 -14.34
C THR A 440 16.82 -6.39 -15.73
N ASN A 441 16.04 -5.96 -16.71
CA ASN A 441 16.48 -5.71 -18.08
C ASN A 441 15.57 -4.62 -18.71
N HIS A 442 15.81 -4.23 -19.96
CA HIS A 442 14.98 -3.28 -20.71
C HIS A 442 14.54 -3.83 -22.06
N PHE A 443 13.47 -3.26 -22.60
CA PHE A 443 13.07 -3.43 -24.01
C PHE A 443 13.68 -2.30 -24.84
N THR A 444 14.14 -2.62 -26.05
CA THR A 444 14.53 -1.61 -27.05
C THR A 444 13.49 -1.59 -28.16
N ALA A 445 13.02 -0.41 -28.54
CA ALA A 445 11.93 -0.28 -29.50
C ALA A 445 12.06 0.94 -30.38
N ARG A 446 11.55 0.84 -31.60
CA ARG A 446 11.50 1.95 -32.55
C ARG A 446 10.13 2.09 -33.19
N LYS A 447 9.86 3.30 -33.66
CA LYS A 447 8.69 3.60 -34.49
C LYS A 447 8.98 3.39 -35.96
N VAL A 448 8.01 2.89 -36.72
CA VAL A 448 7.99 2.93 -38.17
C VAL A 448 6.68 3.58 -38.61
N ILE A 449 6.76 4.58 -39.48
CA ILE A 449 5.59 5.19 -40.12
C ILE A 449 5.60 4.84 -41.60
N GLU A 450 4.60 4.08 -42.02
CA GLU A 450 4.33 3.83 -43.43
C GLU A 450 3.36 4.89 -43.95
N ASN A 451 3.89 5.82 -44.75
CA ASN A 451 3.13 6.94 -45.31
C ASN A 451 3.27 6.95 -46.85
N PRO A 452 2.63 6.00 -47.56
CA PRO A 452 2.76 5.87 -49.02
C PRO A 452 2.27 7.11 -49.78
N ASP A 453 1.27 7.82 -49.24
CA ASP A 453 0.60 8.93 -49.92
C ASP A 453 1.19 10.30 -49.55
N GLY A 454 2.25 10.32 -48.72
CA GLY A 454 2.91 11.56 -48.30
C GLY A 454 2.02 12.46 -47.44
N VAL A 455 1.10 11.88 -46.67
CA VAL A 455 0.18 12.58 -45.75
C VAL A 455 0.99 13.45 -44.79
N PRO A 456 0.80 14.78 -44.77
CA PRO A 456 1.42 15.64 -43.77
C PRO A 456 0.96 15.24 -42.37
N LEU A 457 1.92 14.91 -41.50
CA LEU A 457 1.65 14.59 -40.11
C LEU A 457 1.46 15.89 -39.29
N PRO A 458 0.66 15.87 -38.21
CA PRO A 458 0.41 17.05 -37.38
C PRO A 458 1.71 17.65 -36.82
N GLU A 459 1.82 18.98 -36.80
CA GLU A 459 2.95 19.66 -36.14
C GLU A 459 2.99 19.29 -34.64
N GLY A 460 4.16 18.85 -34.16
CA GLY A 460 4.38 18.43 -32.77
C GLY A 460 4.15 16.94 -32.48
N ALA A 461 3.87 16.12 -33.50
CA ALA A 461 3.84 14.66 -33.38
C ALA A 461 5.25 14.05 -33.35
N ASP A 462 6.12 14.52 -32.46
CA ASP A 462 7.54 14.14 -32.41
C ASP A 462 7.74 12.70 -31.87
N SER A 463 6.73 12.14 -31.21
CA SER A 463 6.78 10.77 -30.67
C SER A 463 5.40 10.14 -30.50
N TYR A 464 5.38 8.81 -30.43
CA TYR A 464 4.20 7.98 -30.18
C TYR A 464 4.31 7.25 -28.85
N ARG A 465 3.21 7.13 -28.12
CA ARG A 465 3.19 6.51 -26.80
C ARG A 465 2.91 5.01 -26.91
N LEU A 466 3.90 4.20 -26.57
CA LEU A 466 3.74 2.77 -26.33
C LEU A 466 3.46 2.54 -24.85
N ALA A 467 2.26 2.05 -24.54
CA ALA A 467 1.89 1.62 -23.21
C ALA A 467 2.32 0.17 -22.97
N TRP A 468 2.66 -0.13 -21.72
CA TRP A 468 2.95 -1.49 -21.29
C TRP A 468 2.34 -1.78 -19.92
N ALA A 469 2.13 -3.06 -19.67
CA ALA A 469 1.58 -3.60 -18.43
C ALA A 469 2.13 -5.00 -18.18
N HIS A 470 2.09 -5.46 -16.95
CA HIS A 470 2.28 -6.87 -16.62
C HIS A 470 1.34 -7.28 -15.49
N ASP A 471 1.00 -8.56 -15.47
CA ASP A 471 0.22 -9.14 -14.38
C ASP A 471 1.06 -9.36 -13.12
N ALA A 472 0.36 -9.65 -12.02
CA ALA A 472 1.03 -10.07 -10.81
C ALA A 472 1.67 -11.44 -11.07
N ASN A 473 2.95 -11.56 -10.73
CA ASN A 473 3.65 -12.82 -10.67
C ASN A 473 4.09 -13.06 -9.21
N PRO A 474 3.22 -13.68 -8.37
CA PRO A 474 3.53 -13.92 -6.97
C PRO A 474 4.75 -14.83 -6.76
N ALA A 475 5.02 -15.74 -7.70
CA ALA A 475 6.17 -16.64 -7.64
C ALA A 475 7.50 -15.89 -7.79
N ALA A 476 7.50 -14.83 -8.61
CA ALA A 476 8.63 -13.93 -8.82
C ALA A 476 8.64 -12.73 -7.85
N GLY A 477 7.60 -12.56 -7.04
CA GLY A 477 7.44 -11.41 -6.14
C GLY A 477 7.22 -10.09 -6.88
N VAL A 478 6.55 -10.13 -8.02
CA VAL A 478 6.28 -8.93 -8.82
C VAL A 478 4.78 -8.63 -8.75
N PRO A 479 4.34 -7.48 -8.19
CA PRO A 479 2.93 -7.12 -8.15
C PRO A 479 2.42 -6.75 -9.55
N ALA A 480 1.11 -6.76 -9.78
CA ALA A 480 0.57 -6.30 -11.06
C ALA A 480 0.85 -4.80 -11.25
N PHE A 481 1.19 -4.40 -12.47
CA PHE A 481 1.36 -2.99 -12.82
C PHE A 481 0.59 -2.66 -14.09
N ARG A 482 -0.17 -1.57 -14.04
CA ARG A 482 -0.94 -0.99 -15.15
C ARG A 482 -0.61 0.50 -15.19
N GLY A 483 -0.12 0.99 -16.34
CA GLY A 483 0.16 2.42 -16.51
C GLY A 483 1.57 2.75 -16.97
N GLY A 484 2.38 1.74 -17.28
CA GLY A 484 3.67 1.93 -17.90
C GLY A 484 3.52 2.58 -19.27
N SER A 485 4.41 3.52 -19.58
CA SER A 485 4.49 4.04 -20.93
C SER A 485 5.84 4.61 -21.26
N TRP A 486 6.16 4.54 -22.53
CA TRP A 486 7.39 5.02 -23.09
C TRP A 486 7.11 5.61 -24.48
N PHE A 487 7.79 6.70 -24.82
CA PHE A 487 7.64 7.44 -26.06
C PHE A 487 8.67 7.00 -27.11
N LEU A 488 8.17 6.64 -28.29
CA LEU A 488 8.96 6.24 -29.46
C LEU A 488 9.10 7.44 -30.40
N PRO A 489 10.33 7.91 -30.70
CA PRO A 489 10.55 8.98 -31.67
C PRO A 489 9.96 8.66 -33.04
N VAL A 490 9.30 9.63 -33.67
CA VAL A 490 8.69 9.44 -35.01
C VAL A 490 9.73 9.21 -36.11
N ASP A 491 10.98 9.62 -35.91
CA ASP A 491 12.09 9.45 -36.85
C ASP A 491 12.63 8.01 -36.90
N GLY A 492 12.11 7.11 -36.06
CA GLY A 492 12.50 5.72 -35.98
C GLY A 492 13.78 5.46 -35.20
N THR A 493 14.31 6.48 -34.50
CA THR A 493 15.41 6.28 -33.54
C THR A 493 14.96 5.29 -32.46
N PRO A 494 15.73 4.19 -32.23
CA PRO A 494 15.45 3.28 -31.13
C PRO A 494 15.52 4.00 -29.79
N ALA A 495 14.61 3.66 -28.90
CA ALA A 495 14.64 4.08 -27.50
C ALA A 495 14.65 2.84 -26.61
N ASP A 496 15.02 3.02 -25.35
CA ASP A 496 14.99 1.95 -24.35
C ASP A 496 13.88 2.25 -23.33
N SER A 497 13.25 1.19 -22.82
CA SER A 497 12.38 1.29 -21.65
C SER A 497 13.20 1.62 -20.39
N GLU A 498 12.50 1.87 -19.29
CA GLU A 498 13.15 1.77 -17.97
C GLU A 498 13.61 0.33 -17.68
N GLU A 499 14.40 0.16 -16.63
CA GLU A 499 14.77 -1.16 -16.11
C GLU A 499 13.54 -1.83 -15.49
N LEU A 500 13.19 -2.99 -16.01
CA LEU A 500 11.99 -3.75 -15.69
C LEU A 500 12.35 -5.14 -15.16
N PRO A 501 11.55 -5.71 -14.24
CA PRO A 501 11.77 -7.06 -13.75
C PRO A 501 11.87 -8.11 -14.86
N ALA A 502 12.98 -8.83 -14.90
CA ALA A 502 13.19 -9.94 -15.82
C ALA A 502 12.42 -11.20 -15.39
N GLY A 503 12.15 -12.08 -16.35
CA GLY A 503 11.39 -13.31 -16.19
C GLY A 503 9.88 -13.09 -16.06
N ILE A 504 9.38 -11.89 -16.39
CA ILE A 504 7.97 -11.51 -16.31
C ILE A 504 7.39 -11.29 -17.71
N GLU A 505 6.09 -11.59 -17.83
CA GLU A 505 5.26 -11.40 -19.02
C GLU A 505 4.72 -9.96 -19.12
N TYR A 506 5.04 -9.28 -20.22
CA TYR A 506 4.62 -7.90 -20.52
C TYR A 506 3.66 -7.85 -21.70
N TYR A 507 2.65 -7.00 -21.59
CA TYR A 507 1.69 -6.69 -22.65
C TYR A 507 1.94 -5.29 -23.17
N PHE A 508 1.82 -5.11 -24.48
CA PHE A 508 2.06 -3.83 -25.16
C PHE A 508 0.82 -3.35 -25.89
N ALA A 509 0.62 -2.04 -25.91
CA ALA A 509 -0.39 -1.40 -26.72
C ALA A 509 0.02 0.02 -27.08
N GLU A 510 -0.15 0.38 -28.34
CA GLU A 510 0.04 1.76 -28.73
C GLU A 510 -1.21 2.60 -28.42
N ALA A 511 -1.01 3.82 -27.93
CA ALA A 511 -2.09 4.79 -27.88
C ALA A 511 -2.58 5.13 -29.30
N THR A 512 -3.88 5.39 -29.44
CA THR A 512 -4.47 5.82 -30.71
C THR A 512 -3.74 7.07 -31.25
N PRO A 513 -3.22 7.02 -32.49
CA PRO A 513 -2.62 8.18 -33.13
C PRO A 513 -3.58 9.38 -33.21
N PRO A 514 -3.05 10.62 -33.32
CA PRO A 514 -3.90 11.79 -33.54
C PRO A 514 -4.68 11.68 -34.86
N VAL A 515 -5.90 12.21 -34.86
CA VAL A 515 -6.75 12.30 -36.06
C VAL A 515 -6.11 13.26 -37.06
N VAL A 516 -5.98 12.80 -38.31
CA VAL A 516 -5.41 13.59 -39.42
C VAL A 516 -6.53 13.86 -40.44
N PRO A 517 -6.90 15.13 -40.71
CA PRO A 517 -7.96 15.44 -41.67
C PRO A 517 -7.67 14.87 -43.06
N GLY A 518 -8.65 14.21 -43.68
CA GLY A 518 -8.50 13.62 -45.02
C GLY A 518 -7.60 12.39 -45.09
N ALA A 519 -7.26 11.76 -43.96
CA ALA A 519 -6.46 10.53 -43.91
C ALA A 519 -6.91 9.60 -42.78
N THR A 520 -6.57 8.31 -42.91
CA THR A 520 -6.93 7.28 -41.92
C THR A 520 -5.69 6.49 -41.52
N TRP A 521 -5.55 6.24 -40.21
CA TRP A 521 -4.57 5.28 -39.69
C TRP A 521 -5.15 3.87 -39.75
N ALA A 522 -4.36 2.92 -40.24
CA ALA A 522 -4.63 1.50 -40.00
C ALA A 522 -4.36 1.14 -38.54
N ASP A 523 -4.84 -0.04 -38.12
CA ASP A 523 -4.46 -0.60 -36.83
C ASP A 523 -2.93 -0.77 -36.74
N PRO A 524 -2.32 -0.47 -35.57
CA PRO A 524 -0.87 -0.56 -35.41
C PRO A 524 -0.43 -2.02 -35.40
N VAL A 525 0.70 -2.29 -36.06
CA VAL A 525 1.36 -3.60 -36.06
C VAL A 525 2.52 -3.54 -35.07
N ILE A 526 2.55 -4.45 -34.10
CA ILE A 526 3.65 -4.57 -33.13
C ILE A 526 4.38 -5.87 -33.40
N GLU A 527 5.66 -5.77 -33.72
CA GLU A 527 6.55 -6.92 -33.91
C GLU A 527 7.58 -7.00 -32.79
N ILE A 528 7.90 -8.22 -32.37
CA ILE A 528 8.91 -8.51 -31.38
C ILE A 528 9.87 -9.54 -31.95
N ASN A 529 11.14 -9.15 -32.06
CA ASN A 529 12.17 -9.92 -32.75
C ASN A 529 11.74 -10.37 -34.17
N GLY A 530 10.95 -9.53 -34.84
CA GLY A 530 10.42 -9.78 -36.19
C GLY A 530 9.18 -10.67 -36.26
N GLN A 531 8.55 -11.01 -35.13
CA GLN A 531 7.27 -11.72 -35.09
C GLN A 531 6.16 -10.76 -34.61
N GLU A 532 5.10 -10.63 -35.40
CA GLU A 532 3.90 -9.87 -35.02
C GLU A 532 3.22 -10.49 -33.79
N ILE A 533 2.79 -9.64 -32.86
CA ILE A 533 2.04 -10.01 -31.66
C ILE A 533 0.66 -9.37 -31.64
N GLU A 534 -0.33 -10.02 -31.02
CA GLU A 534 -1.63 -9.39 -30.76
C GLU A 534 -1.54 -8.35 -29.63
N PRO A 535 -1.74 -7.03 -29.89
CA PRO A 535 -1.66 -6.02 -28.86
C PRO A 535 -2.63 -6.28 -27.69
N ASN A 536 -2.19 -6.03 -26.46
CA ASN A 536 -2.87 -6.34 -25.19
C ASN A 536 -3.17 -7.81 -24.87
N ASN A 537 -3.06 -8.73 -25.82
CA ASN A 537 -3.53 -10.11 -25.65
C ASN A 537 -2.40 -11.14 -25.63
N GLU A 538 -1.29 -10.85 -26.30
CA GLU A 538 -0.13 -11.75 -26.35
C GLU A 538 1.00 -11.21 -25.45
N PRO A 539 1.29 -11.85 -24.31
CA PRO A 539 2.35 -11.43 -23.42
C PRO A 539 3.74 -11.80 -23.93
N VAL A 540 4.74 -11.05 -23.48
CA VAL A 540 6.13 -11.19 -23.89
C VAL A 540 7.00 -11.32 -22.65
N VAL A 541 7.76 -12.42 -22.57
CA VAL A 541 8.68 -12.62 -21.45
C VAL A 541 9.95 -11.82 -21.67
N LEU A 542 10.26 -10.90 -20.75
CA LEU A 542 11.54 -10.18 -20.73
C LEU A 542 12.64 -11.10 -20.15
N PRO A 543 13.68 -11.51 -20.90
CA PRO A 543 14.75 -12.33 -20.35
C PRO A 543 15.65 -11.52 -19.41
N ALA A 544 16.37 -12.22 -18.53
CA ALA A 544 17.36 -11.60 -17.63
C ALA A 544 18.61 -11.10 -18.37
N ASP A 545 18.91 -11.70 -19.53
CA ASP A 545 20.01 -11.34 -20.39
C ASP A 545 19.60 -11.31 -21.87
N GLY A 546 20.33 -10.54 -22.67
CA GLY A 546 20.02 -10.31 -24.08
C GLY A 546 19.08 -9.13 -24.32
N SER A 547 18.81 -8.84 -25.59
CA SER A 547 17.97 -7.72 -26.02
C SER A 547 16.69 -8.20 -26.67
N ILE A 548 15.56 -7.59 -26.33
CA ILE A 548 14.32 -7.70 -27.11
C ILE A 548 14.20 -6.46 -27.97
N GLU A 549 14.08 -6.67 -29.28
CA GLU A 549 13.80 -5.62 -30.25
C GLU A 549 12.30 -5.57 -30.56
N LEU A 550 11.67 -4.43 -30.31
CA LEU A 550 10.26 -4.19 -30.58
C LEU A 550 10.09 -3.12 -31.68
N VAL A 551 9.24 -3.40 -32.66
CA VAL A 551 8.97 -2.48 -33.77
C VAL A 551 7.48 -2.18 -33.77
N VAL A 552 7.14 -0.89 -33.65
CA VAL A 552 5.74 -0.44 -33.75
C VAL A 552 5.56 0.25 -35.10
N THR A 553 4.74 -0.34 -35.97
CA THR A 553 4.49 0.16 -37.31
C THR A 553 3.09 0.73 -37.43
N ASN A 554 2.99 1.97 -37.89
CA ASN A 554 1.70 2.60 -38.18
C ASN A 554 1.64 3.01 -39.63
N ARG A 555 0.54 2.65 -40.28
CA ARG A 555 0.28 3.00 -41.66
C ARG A 555 -0.80 4.07 -41.74
N ILE A 556 -0.52 5.14 -42.48
CA ILE A 556 -1.50 6.20 -42.77
C ILE A 556 -1.70 6.32 -44.27
N THR A 557 -2.96 6.38 -44.70
CA THR A 557 -3.32 6.56 -46.11
C THR A 557 -4.25 7.74 -46.29
N GLN A 558 -4.15 8.41 -47.43
CA GLN A 558 -5.06 9.47 -47.82
C GLN A 558 -6.45 8.89 -48.10
N ASN A 559 -7.47 9.58 -47.61
CA ASN A 559 -8.87 9.26 -47.91
C ASN A 559 -9.28 10.01 -49.18
N LEU A 560 -9.89 9.30 -50.13
CA LEU A 560 -10.34 9.84 -51.41
C LEU A 560 -11.84 9.59 -51.61
N GLY A 561 -12.46 10.38 -52.47
CA GLY A 561 -13.84 10.22 -52.93
C GLY A 561 -14.05 10.92 -54.26
N GLY A 562 -15.30 11.19 -54.63
CA GLY A 562 -15.60 11.80 -55.92
C GLY A 562 -17.03 12.27 -56.08
N PHE A 563 -17.38 12.65 -57.31
CA PHE A 563 -18.74 13.01 -57.69
C PHE A 563 -19.05 12.69 -59.17
N SER A 564 -20.34 12.66 -59.52
CA SER A 564 -20.80 12.63 -60.91
C SER A 564 -22.06 13.47 -61.07
N ILE A 565 -22.30 13.93 -62.30
CA ILE A 565 -23.39 14.85 -62.63
C ILE A 565 -24.36 14.16 -63.58
N THR A 566 -25.65 14.11 -63.25
CA THR A 566 -26.73 13.69 -64.15
C THR A 566 -27.40 14.91 -64.73
N LYS A 567 -27.46 14.98 -66.06
CA LYS A 567 -27.95 16.15 -66.78
C LYS A 567 -29.38 15.96 -67.25
N ALA A 568 -30.25 16.90 -66.91
CA ALA A 568 -31.60 17.03 -67.45
C ALA A 568 -31.76 18.36 -68.22
N ILE A 569 -32.71 18.35 -69.14
CA ILE A 569 -33.21 19.55 -69.80
C ILE A 569 -34.73 19.57 -69.61
N SER A 570 -35.27 20.73 -69.26
CA SER A 570 -36.69 20.89 -68.94
C SER A 570 -37.28 22.09 -69.66
N GLY A 571 -38.61 22.18 -69.74
CA GLY A 571 -39.31 23.29 -70.41
C GLY A 571 -39.80 22.94 -71.82
N ASN A 572 -40.43 23.90 -72.47
CA ASN A 572 -41.11 23.72 -73.76
C ASN A 572 -40.18 23.91 -74.97
N GLY A 573 -38.95 24.42 -74.77
CA GLY A 573 -37.94 24.51 -75.83
C GLY A 573 -37.11 23.24 -76.00
N VAL A 574 -37.35 22.19 -75.21
CA VAL A 574 -36.58 20.93 -75.25
C VAL A 574 -36.50 20.31 -76.66
N PRO A 575 -37.58 20.26 -77.46
CA PRO A 575 -37.51 19.68 -78.80
C PRO A 575 -36.57 20.40 -79.78
N LEU A 576 -36.20 21.65 -79.49
CA LEU A 576 -35.27 22.44 -80.31
C LEU A 576 -33.79 22.16 -79.98
N VAL A 577 -33.52 21.50 -78.85
CA VAL A 577 -32.16 21.16 -78.43
C VAL A 577 -31.65 19.98 -79.26
N PRO A 578 -30.48 20.09 -79.93
CA PRO A 578 -29.95 18.98 -80.72
C PRO A 578 -29.71 17.72 -79.88
N ASP A 579 -30.06 16.56 -80.44
CA ASP A 579 -29.70 15.26 -79.85
C ASP A 579 -28.19 15.18 -79.63
N GLY A 580 -27.78 14.74 -78.43
CA GLY A 580 -26.38 14.66 -78.04
C GLY A 580 -25.74 16.01 -77.68
N ALA A 581 -26.53 17.06 -77.39
CA ALA A 581 -26.01 18.31 -76.87
C ALA A 581 -25.18 18.08 -75.59
N GLU A 582 -23.95 18.59 -75.61
CA GLU A 582 -23.00 18.50 -74.51
C GLU A 582 -23.03 19.76 -73.64
N PHE A 583 -22.94 19.55 -72.32
CA PHE A 583 -22.90 20.58 -71.30
C PHE A 583 -21.60 20.43 -70.51
N GLU A 584 -20.92 21.55 -70.31
CA GLU A 584 -19.67 21.59 -69.54
C GLU A 584 -19.94 22.17 -68.16
N VAL A 585 -19.49 21.47 -67.11
CA VAL A 585 -19.55 21.95 -65.73
C VAL A 585 -18.13 22.12 -65.22
N SER A 586 -17.77 23.36 -64.90
CA SER A 586 -16.53 23.65 -64.18
C SER A 586 -16.68 23.25 -62.71
N TYR A 587 -15.66 22.62 -62.16
CA TYR A 587 -15.58 22.30 -60.75
C TYR A 587 -14.26 22.80 -60.15
N SER A 588 -14.27 23.10 -58.86
CA SER A 588 -13.06 23.32 -58.07
C SER A 588 -13.24 22.71 -56.69
N TYR A 589 -12.15 22.28 -56.06
CA TYR A 589 -12.16 21.76 -54.70
C TYR A 589 -11.04 22.33 -53.83
N THR A 590 -11.31 22.48 -52.54
CA THR A 590 -10.38 23.07 -51.58
C THR A 590 -9.23 22.13 -51.21
N ALA A 591 -8.10 22.70 -50.79
CA ALA A 591 -6.97 21.94 -50.24
C ALA A 591 -7.35 21.35 -48.86
N VAL A 592 -6.91 20.12 -48.59
CA VAL A 592 -7.14 19.42 -47.32
C VAL A 592 -5.81 18.91 -46.79
N ASN A 593 -5.44 19.25 -45.56
CA ASN A 593 -4.25 18.70 -44.88
C ASN A 593 -2.97 18.68 -45.75
N GLY A 594 -2.67 19.78 -46.45
CA GLY A 594 -1.50 19.89 -47.33
C GLY A 594 -1.61 19.14 -48.67
N PHE A 595 -2.68 18.38 -48.91
CA PHE A 595 -3.08 17.97 -50.25
C PHE A 595 -3.59 19.19 -51.03
N PRO A 596 -3.10 19.42 -52.27
CA PRO A 596 -3.39 20.63 -53.01
C PRO A 596 -4.87 20.73 -53.40
N ALA A 597 -5.35 21.97 -53.52
CA ALA A 597 -6.61 22.27 -54.20
C ALA A 597 -6.51 21.93 -55.70
N GLY A 598 -7.64 21.66 -56.35
CA GLY A 598 -7.70 21.36 -57.77
C GLY A 598 -8.97 21.88 -58.43
N ASP A 599 -8.98 21.88 -59.75
CA ASP A 599 -10.08 22.32 -60.57
C ASP A 599 -10.11 21.57 -61.91
N GLY A 600 -11.24 21.61 -62.60
CA GLY A 600 -11.41 20.96 -63.89
C GLY A 600 -12.77 21.23 -64.52
N ILE A 601 -13.02 20.55 -65.63
CA ILE A 601 -14.29 20.59 -66.36
C ILE A 601 -14.75 19.16 -66.57
N VAL A 602 -16.03 18.90 -66.30
CA VAL A 602 -16.71 17.65 -66.64
C VAL A 602 -17.73 17.92 -67.74
N THR A 603 -17.74 17.08 -68.77
CA THR A 603 -18.69 17.15 -69.89
C THR A 603 -19.76 16.07 -69.72
N VAL A 604 -21.02 16.44 -69.92
CA VAL A 604 -22.18 15.53 -69.81
C VAL A 604 -23.22 15.86 -70.87
N GLN A 605 -23.84 14.83 -71.46
CA GLN A 605 -24.91 15.00 -72.45
C GLN A 605 -26.28 15.08 -71.79
N ALA A 606 -27.25 15.76 -72.43
CA ALA A 606 -28.63 15.78 -71.93
C ALA A 606 -29.20 14.35 -71.79
N GLY A 607 -29.72 14.04 -70.61
CA GLY A 607 -30.28 12.72 -70.28
C GLY A 607 -29.28 11.72 -69.71
N ASP A 608 -27.97 12.03 -69.72
CA ASP A 608 -26.91 11.12 -69.29
C ASP A 608 -26.30 11.51 -67.93
N THR A 609 -25.51 10.58 -67.36
CA THR A 609 -24.65 10.80 -66.21
C THR A 609 -23.20 10.91 -66.67
N SER A 610 -22.46 11.90 -66.16
CA SER A 610 -21.05 12.10 -66.46
C SER A 610 -20.18 10.93 -65.98
N PRO A 611 -18.96 10.77 -66.52
CA PRO A 611 -17.92 10.03 -65.83
C PRO A 611 -17.74 10.56 -64.39
N VAL A 612 -17.36 9.68 -63.48
CA VAL A 612 -17.03 10.05 -62.11
C VAL A 612 -15.74 10.88 -62.12
N VAL A 613 -15.77 12.02 -61.45
CA VAL A 613 -14.57 12.75 -61.05
C VAL A 613 -14.12 12.16 -59.72
N ASP A 614 -13.04 11.37 -59.78
CA ASP A 614 -12.46 10.62 -58.67
C ASP A 614 -11.21 11.32 -58.10
N ASP A 615 -10.53 10.62 -57.18
CA ASP A 615 -9.29 11.07 -56.52
C ASP A 615 -9.36 12.45 -55.86
N ILE A 616 -10.56 12.87 -55.44
CA ILE A 616 -10.73 14.11 -54.68
C ILE A 616 -10.45 13.81 -53.20
N PRO A 617 -9.57 14.59 -52.52
CA PRO A 617 -9.32 14.42 -51.10
C PRO A 617 -10.61 14.48 -50.27
N ALA A 618 -10.87 13.47 -49.44
CA ALA A 618 -12.00 13.49 -48.52
C ALA A 618 -11.85 14.67 -47.54
N GLY A 619 -12.96 15.39 -47.30
CA GLY A 619 -12.99 16.66 -46.59
C GLY A 619 -12.85 17.89 -47.50
N ALA A 620 -12.53 17.71 -48.79
CA ALA A 620 -12.47 18.83 -49.73
C ALA A 620 -13.89 19.30 -50.06
N THR A 621 -14.08 20.61 -50.08
CA THR A 621 -15.34 21.22 -50.50
C THR A 621 -15.29 21.43 -52.01
N VAL A 622 -16.16 20.77 -52.75
CA VAL A 622 -16.36 20.92 -54.19
C VAL A 622 -17.38 22.01 -54.45
N THR A 623 -17.08 22.91 -55.38
CA THR A 623 -18.01 23.91 -55.93
C THR A 623 -18.18 23.66 -57.42
N LEU A 624 -19.43 23.61 -57.88
CA LEU A 624 -19.82 23.38 -59.28
C LEU A 624 -20.37 24.65 -59.91
N THR A 625 -20.06 24.86 -61.18
CA THR A 625 -20.62 25.96 -61.98
C THR A 625 -20.76 25.51 -63.42
N GLU A 626 -21.98 25.56 -63.97
CA GLU A 626 -22.18 25.25 -65.38
C GLU A 626 -21.59 26.35 -66.27
N VAL A 627 -20.83 25.94 -67.28
CA VAL A 627 -20.39 26.81 -68.36
C VAL A 627 -21.60 27.10 -69.25
N ARG A 628 -21.79 28.38 -69.61
CA ARG A 628 -22.91 28.82 -70.43
C ARG A 628 -23.08 27.91 -71.66
N PRO A 629 -24.22 27.23 -71.82
CA PRO A 629 -24.46 26.35 -72.97
C PRO A 629 -24.46 27.10 -74.30
N VAL A 630 -24.23 26.37 -75.39
CA VAL A 630 -24.36 26.92 -76.75
C VAL A 630 -25.80 27.35 -76.99
N THR A 631 -26.00 28.54 -77.58
CA THR A 631 -27.31 29.06 -77.93
C THR A 631 -27.99 28.19 -78.98
N VAL A 632 -29.27 27.89 -78.77
CA VAL A 632 -30.11 27.12 -79.69
C VAL A 632 -30.99 28.11 -80.45
N GLU A 633 -31.05 28.01 -81.78
CA GLU A 633 -31.92 28.89 -82.57
C GLU A 633 -33.40 28.61 -82.24
N GLY A 634 -34.18 29.67 -82.00
CA GLY A 634 -35.59 29.54 -81.64
C GLY A 634 -35.83 29.15 -80.18
N ALA A 635 -34.80 29.10 -79.33
CA ALA A 635 -34.95 28.80 -77.91
C ALA A 635 -33.98 29.60 -77.03
N THR A 636 -34.40 29.88 -75.80
CA THR A 636 -33.63 30.57 -74.77
C THR A 636 -33.43 29.67 -73.55
N TRP A 637 -32.18 29.53 -73.12
CA TRP A 637 -31.83 28.86 -71.87
C TRP A 637 -32.21 29.71 -70.65
N GLY A 638 -32.81 29.07 -69.64
CA GLY A 638 -32.97 29.61 -68.31
C GLY A 638 -31.71 29.47 -67.46
N GLU A 639 -31.81 29.88 -66.19
CA GLU A 639 -30.74 29.66 -65.21
C GLU A 639 -30.58 28.17 -64.89
N PRO A 640 -29.36 27.62 -64.87
CA PRO A 640 -29.12 26.23 -64.53
C PRO A 640 -29.47 25.94 -63.08
N GLN A 641 -30.00 24.74 -62.83
CA GLN A 641 -30.48 24.31 -61.52
C GLN A 641 -29.71 23.07 -61.06
N PHE A 642 -28.78 23.27 -60.13
CA PHE A 642 -28.16 22.17 -59.40
C PHE A 642 -29.01 21.82 -58.17
N ASP A 643 -29.22 20.54 -57.90
CA ASP A 643 -29.71 20.09 -56.59
C ASP A 643 -28.65 20.31 -55.50
N LEU A 644 -27.37 20.24 -55.88
CA LEU A 644 -26.22 20.43 -55.01
C LEU A 644 -25.07 21.11 -55.78
N ALA A 645 -24.94 22.43 -55.62
CA ALA A 645 -23.87 23.21 -56.25
C ALA A 645 -22.57 23.24 -55.42
N GLU A 646 -22.64 22.95 -54.11
CA GLU A 646 -21.50 22.89 -53.21
C GLU A 646 -21.67 21.75 -52.21
N PHE A 647 -20.63 20.95 -52.01
CA PHE A 647 -20.65 19.80 -51.09
C PHE A 647 -19.26 19.41 -50.61
N THR A 648 -19.18 18.63 -49.53
CA THR A 648 -17.92 18.07 -49.01
C THR A 648 -17.80 16.61 -49.41
N VAL A 649 -16.63 16.21 -49.90
CA VAL A 649 -16.36 14.82 -50.28
C VAL A 649 -16.12 13.97 -49.04
N GLU A 650 -16.76 12.80 -48.96
CA GLU A 650 -16.52 11.81 -47.91
C GLU A 650 -15.67 10.65 -48.44
N THR A 651 -14.99 9.94 -47.53
CA THR A 651 -14.14 8.79 -47.88
C THR A 651 -14.94 7.70 -48.58
N ASP A 652 -14.41 7.20 -49.70
CA ASP A 652 -14.98 6.12 -50.53
C ASP A 652 -16.41 6.38 -51.03
N GLN A 653 -16.84 7.64 -51.08
CA GLN A 653 -18.17 8.04 -51.56
C GLN A 653 -18.13 8.82 -52.86
N ILE A 654 -19.14 8.58 -53.71
CA ILE A 654 -19.40 9.34 -54.93
C ILE A 654 -20.69 10.14 -54.76
N VAL A 655 -20.57 11.46 -54.68
CA VAL A 655 -21.72 12.37 -54.61
C VAL A 655 -22.40 12.44 -55.98
N GLN A 656 -23.70 12.16 -56.02
CA GLN A 656 -24.51 12.26 -57.24
C GLN A 656 -25.18 13.62 -57.26
N VAL A 657 -24.91 14.42 -58.29
CA VAL A 657 -25.47 15.76 -58.48
C VAL A 657 -26.41 15.75 -59.68
N ALA A 658 -27.61 16.30 -59.55
CA ALA A 658 -28.51 16.55 -60.65
C ALA A 658 -28.39 18.00 -61.13
N LEU A 659 -28.24 18.18 -62.44
CA LEU A 659 -28.21 19.48 -63.10
C LEU A 659 -29.34 19.55 -64.12
N ASP A 660 -30.33 20.40 -63.90
CA ASP A 660 -31.40 20.69 -64.86
C ASP A 660 -31.18 22.03 -65.55
N ASN A 661 -31.32 22.06 -66.88
CA ASN A 661 -31.36 23.30 -67.65
C ASN A 661 -32.76 23.53 -68.22
N PRO A 662 -33.50 24.50 -67.67
CA PRO A 662 -34.72 24.97 -68.28
C PRO A 662 -34.43 25.60 -69.65
N VAL A 663 -35.24 25.30 -70.65
CA VAL A 663 -35.21 25.90 -71.99
C VAL A 663 -36.62 26.23 -72.44
N THR A 664 -36.80 27.45 -72.91
CA THR A 664 -38.06 27.91 -73.48
C THR A 664 -37.89 28.22 -74.93
N TRP A 665 -38.82 27.77 -75.76
CA TRP A 665 -38.89 28.24 -77.14
C TRP A 665 -39.14 29.76 -77.20
N ASN A 666 -38.74 30.37 -78.29
CA ASN A 666 -38.91 31.79 -78.54
C ASN A 666 -40.13 32.00 -79.44
N ASP A 667 -40.78 33.16 -79.31
CA ASP A 667 -41.89 33.57 -80.16
C ASP A 667 -41.45 34.68 -81.13
N GLY A 668 -42.08 34.74 -82.30
CA GLY A 668 -42.01 35.87 -83.23
C GLY A 668 -43.41 36.36 -83.60
N ASN A 669 -43.52 37.20 -84.61
CA ASN A 669 -44.83 37.66 -85.11
C ASN A 669 -44.72 38.08 -86.58
N PHE A 670 -45.84 38.51 -87.17
CA PHE A 670 -45.83 39.14 -88.48
C PHE A 670 -46.64 40.44 -88.46
N SER A 671 -46.36 41.33 -89.40
CA SER A 671 -47.11 42.57 -89.54
C SER A 671 -47.61 42.76 -90.97
N ILE A 672 -48.84 43.27 -91.12
CA ILE A 672 -49.45 43.53 -92.42
C ILE A 672 -49.68 45.03 -92.59
N ARG A 673 -49.13 45.60 -93.66
CA ARG A 673 -49.39 46.97 -94.09
C ARG A 673 -50.27 46.97 -95.34
N LYS A 674 -51.31 47.80 -95.35
CA LYS A 674 -52.19 47.95 -96.52
C LYS A 674 -51.62 48.93 -97.54
N THR A 675 -51.86 48.65 -98.81
CA THR A 675 -51.66 49.56 -99.95
C THR A 675 -52.82 49.40 -100.94
N ILE A 676 -53.23 50.49 -101.59
CA ILE A 676 -54.25 50.48 -102.64
C ILE A 676 -53.63 50.96 -103.95
N ASP A 677 -53.89 50.22 -105.02
CA ASP A 677 -53.46 50.51 -106.38
C ASP A 677 -54.67 50.67 -107.33
N GLY A 678 -54.44 51.06 -108.58
CA GLY A 678 -55.47 51.20 -109.62
C GLY A 678 -56.03 52.62 -109.77
N THR A 679 -56.80 52.84 -110.84
CA THR A 679 -57.31 54.17 -111.24
C THR A 679 -58.29 54.79 -110.25
N GLY A 680 -58.86 53.99 -109.35
CA GLY A 680 -59.76 54.41 -108.28
C GLY A 680 -59.08 54.53 -106.92
N ALA A 681 -57.76 54.31 -106.77
CA ALA A 681 -57.11 54.24 -105.46
C ALA A 681 -57.37 55.45 -104.55
N SER A 682 -57.43 56.67 -105.11
CA SER A 682 -57.73 57.90 -104.36
C SER A 682 -59.17 57.98 -103.84
N LEU A 683 -60.05 57.09 -104.30
CA LEU A 683 -61.45 56.99 -103.87
C LEU A 683 -61.64 56.06 -102.67
N VAL A 684 -60.57 55.41 -102.18
CA VAL A 684 -60.62 54.52 -101.01
C VAL A 684 -60.16 55.29 -99.77
N PRO A 685 -61.07 55.70 -98.86
CA PRO A 685 -60.71 56.41 -97.64
C PRO A 685 -59.70 55.65 -96.78
N SER A 686 -58.89 56.39 -96.03
CA SER A 686 -57.85 55.80 -95.19
C SER A 686 -58.38 54.94 -94.04
N ASP A 687 -59.63 55.17 -93.62
CA ASP A 687 -60.32 54.44 -92.55
C ASP A 687 -61.05 53.18 -93.04
N VAL A 688 -61.05 52.88 -94.36
CA VAL A 688 -61.62 51.62 -94.86
C VAL A 688 -60.86 50.44 -94.28
N ALA A 689 -61.60 49.54 -93.63
CA ALA A 689 -61.11 48.31 -93.04
C ALA A 689 -61.01 47.20 -94.10
N PHE A 690 -59.88 46.51 -94.11
CA PHE A 690 -59.64 45.28 -94.86
C PHE A 690 -59.32 44.16 -93.88
N THR A 691 -60.10 43.09 -93.95
CA THR A 691 -59.91 41.93 -93.09
C THR A 691 -59.00 40.92 -93.78
N VAL A 692 -57.89 40.60 -93.13
CA VAL A 692 -56.99 39.51 -93.51
C VAL A 692 -57.21 38.36 -92.56
N ASP A 693 -57.68 37.25 -93.09
CA ASP A 693 -57.71 35.98 -92.39
C ASP A 693 -56.34 35.32 -92.55
N TYR A 694 -55.83 34.75 -91.47
CA TYR A 694 -54.61 33.93 -91.51
C TYR A 694 -54.89 32.57 -90.89
N THR A 695 -54.26 31.55 -91.47
CA THR A 695 -54.15 30.22 -90.88
C THR A 695 -52.69 29.97 -90.58
N TYR A 696 -52.40 29.27 -89.49
CA TYR A 696 -51.05 28.90 -89.13
C TYR A 696 -50.94 27.42 -88.78
N GLU A 697 -49.78 26.85 -89.04
CA GLU A 697 -49.38 25.49 -88.67
C GLU A 697 -48.09 25.59 -87.84
N ILE A 698 -48.15 25.13 -86.60
CA ILE A 698 -47.03 25.06 -85.68
C ILE A 698 -46.22 23.80 -86.03
N PRO A 699 -44.87 23.88 -86.06
CA PRO A 699 -44.01 22.73 -86.25
C PRO A 699 -44.39 21.55 -85.34
N ALA A 700 -44.51 20.36 -85.92
CA ALA A 700 -44.97 19.17 -85.21
C ALA A 700 -44.01 18.72 -84.08
N ASP A 701 -42.74 19.12 -84.17
CA ASP A 701 -41.70 18.88 -83.19
C ASP A 701 -41.85 19.73 -81.93
N LEU A 702 -42.58 20.85 -81.96
CA LEU A 702 -42.80 21.70 -80.77
C LEU A 702 -43.89 21.17 -79.81
N ASP A 703 -44.52 20.03 -80.14
CA ASP A 703 -45.52 19.31 -79.34
C ASP A 703 -46.64 20.18 -78.75
N ILE A 704 -47.14 21.13 -79.54
CA ILE A 704 -48.15 22.09 -79.09
C ILE A 704 -49.50 21.86 -79.74
N THR A 705 -50.52 21.81 -78.88
CA THR A 705 -51.89 21.55 -79.26
C THR A 705 -52.76 22.77 -79.00
N PRO A 706 -53.54 23.26 -79.99
CA PRO A 706 -53.65 22.73 -81.36
C PRO A 706 -52.45 23.08 -82.25
N THR A 707 -52.04 22.14 -83.11
CA THR A 707 -50.93 22.35 -84.08
C THR A 707 -51.31 23.24 -85.25
N THR A 708 -52.59 23.55 -85.42
CA THR A 708 -53.07 24.51 -86.42
C THR A 708 -54.05 25.47 -85.79
N GLY A 709 -54.03 26.72 -86.22
CA GLY A 709 -55.02 27.71 -85.82
C GLY A 709 -55.34 28.70 -86.92
N SER A 710 -56.24 29.61 -86.61
CA SER A 710 -56.57 30.73 -87.48
C SER A 710 -56.85 31.98 -86.67
N GLY A 711 -56.72 33.12 -87.33
CA GLY A 711 -57.04 34.42 -86.75
C GLY A 711 -57.34 35.44 -87.84
N THR A 712 -57.68 36.65 -87.42
CA THR A 712 -57.98 37.75 -88.33
C THR A 712 -57.25 39.01 -87.90
N LEU A 713 -56.77 39.78 -88.88
CA LEU A 713 -56.22 41.12 -88.69
C LEU A 713 -57.01 42.10 -89.54
N VAL A 714 -57.35 43.24 -88.97
CA VAL A 714 -57.97 44.34 -89.70
C VAL A 714 -56.90 45.39 -89.98
N VAL A 715 -56.63 45.64 -91.25
CA VAL A 715 -55.71 46.68 -91.71
C VAL A 715 -56.48 47.79 -92.40
N HIS A 716 -56.00 49.02 -92.29
CA HIS A 716 -56.62 50.20 -92.89
C HIS A 716 -55.73 50.80 -93.99
N ASN A 717 -56.32 51.53 -94.94
CA ASN A 717 -55.57 52.24 -95.98
C ASN A 717 -54.90 53.55 -95.46
N ASP A 718 -54.34 53.51 -94.25
CA ASP A 718 -53.67 54.65 -93.61
C ASP A 718 -52.14 54.54 -93.65
N GLY A 719 -51.63 53.43 -94.23
CA GLY A 719 -50.21 53.15 -94.37
C GLY A 719 -49.53 52.66 -93.09
N ARG A 720 -50.26 52.34 -92.01
CA ARG A 720 -49.70 51.69 -90.82
C ARG A 720 -49.71 50.17 -90.97
N ALA A 721 -48.69 49.51 -90.41
CA ALA A 721 -48.66 48.06 -90.29
C ALA A 721 -49.39 47.63 -89.01
N VAL A 722 -50.12 46.53 -89.05
CA VAL A 722 -50.75 45.90 -87.89
C VAL A 722 -50.05 44.57 -87.62
N THR A 723 -49.57 44.39 -86.40
CA THR A 723 -48.84 43.19 -85.97
C THR A 723 -49.80 42.13 -85.43
N SER A 724 -49.50 40.86 -85.72
CA SER A 724 -50.18 39.71 -85.13
C SER A 724 -49.87 39.55 -83.65
N GLU A 725 -50.64 38.70 -82.97
CA GLU A 725 -50.18 38.11 -81.72
C GLU A 725 -48.87 37.35 -81.95
N ALA A 726 -48.13 37.14 -80.86
CA ALA A 726 -46.93 36.32 -80.89
C ALA A 726 -47.29 34.89 -81.30
N LEU A 727 -46.56 34.38 -82.27
CA LEU A 727 -46.65 33.02 -82.73
C LEU A 727 -45.29 32.35 -82.50
N PRO A 728 -45.27 31.04 -82.25
CA PRO A 728 -44.03 30.36 -81.95
C PRO A 728 -43.03 30.36 -83.09
N TYR A 729 -41.73 30.29 -82.75
CA TYR A 729 -40.66 30.07 -83.72
C TYR A 729 -40.98 28.89 -84.64
N GLY A 730 -40.72 29.04 -85.94
CA GLY A 730 -40.95 27.99 -86.92
C GLY A 730 -42.41 27.86 -87.40
N THR A 731 -43.37 28.59 -86.82
CA THR A 731 -44.77 28.57 -87.24
C THR A 731 -44.92 29.02 -88.70
N GLU A 732 -45.51 28.18 -89.55
CA GLU A 732 -45.83 28.54 -90.94
C GLU A 732 -47.19 29.25 -90.98
N VAL A 733 -47.21 30.47 -91.51
CA VAL A 733 -48.40 31.31 -91.61
C VAL A 733 -48.80 31.46 -93.07
N THR A 734 -50.08 31.29 -93.38
CA THR A 734 -50.66 31.56 -94.70
C THR A 734 -51.78 32.59 -94.61
N LEU A 735 -51.71 33.60 -95.48
CA LEU A 735 -52.63 34.74 -95.49
C LEU A 735 -53.67 34.65 -96.62
N THR A 736 -54.90 35.08 -96.31
CA THR A 736 -55.99 35.27 -97.27
C THR A 736 -56.76 36.53 -96.92
N GLU A 737 -57.05 37.39 -97.89
CA GLU A 737 -57.89 38.55 -97.66
C GLU A 737 -59.37 38.19 -97.86
N ALA A 738 -60.23 38.63 -96.94
CA ALA A 738 -61.67 38.59 -97.15
C ALA A 738 -62.08 39.57 -98.26
N GLU A 739 -63.18 39.27 -98.96
CA GLU A 739 -63.67 40.15 -100.02
C GLU A 739 -63.95 41.56 -99.46
N PRO A 740 -63.29 42.62 -99.95
CA PRO A 740 -63.50 43.95 -99.42
C PRO A 740 -64.91 44.46 -99.72
N ALA A 741 -65.48 45.23 -98.79
CA ALA A 741 -66.80 45.83 -99.00
C ALA A 741 -66.83 46.69 -100.28
N ALA A 742 -67.96 46.64 -100.99
CA ALA A 742 -68.16 47.46 -102.18
C ALA A 742 -68.10 48.96 -101.82
N LEU A 743 -67.23 49.70 -102.51
CA LEU A 743 -67.10 51.14 -102.36
C LEU A 743 -67.72 51.87 -103.55
N HIS A 744 -68.35 53.01 -103.28
CA HIS A 744 -68.95 53.81 -104.33
C HIS A 744 -67.88 54.42 -105.24
N GLY A 745 -68.13 54.45 -106.55
CA GLY A 745 -67.24 55.07 -107.54
C GLY A 745 -66.27 54.13 -108.25
N GLY A 746 -66.23 52.85 -107.89
CA GLY A 746 -65.38 51.87 -108.57
C GLY A 746 -65.68 50.41 -108.21
N THR A 747 -64.84 49.50 -108.69
CA THR A 747 -64.90 48.05 -108.41
C THR A 747 -63.52 47.52 -108.01
N TRP A 748 -63.50 46.52 -107.14
CA TRP A 748 -62.27 45.82 -106.75
C TRP A 748 -61.85 44.85 -107.87
N ALA A 749 -60.63 45.01 -108.38
CA ALA A 749 -60.09 44.18 -109.47
C ALA A 749 -59.29 42.97 -108.95
N GLY A 750 -58.85 42.99 -107.69
CA GLY A 750 -58.15 41.90 -107.04
C GLY A 750 -57.26 42.36 -105.89
N SER A 751 -56.66 41.40 -105.19
CA SER A 751 -55.69 41.64 -104.13
C SER A 751 -54.49 40.70 -104.22
N ALA A 752 -53.35 41.16 -103.69
CA ALA A 752 -52.10 40.42 -103.66
C ALA A 752 -51.29 40.73 -102.40
N PHE A 753 -50.69 39.70 -101.81
CA PHE A 753 -49.66 39.83 -100.77
C PHE A 753 -48.27 39.77 -101.41
N ASN A 754 -47.30 40.55 -100.92
CA ASN A 754 -45.89 40.41 -101.33
C ASN A 754 -45.34 39.01 -100.96
N THR A 755 -45.74 38.49 -99.80
CA THR A 755 -45.45 37.14 -99.32
C THR A 755 -46.74 36.58 -98.74
N ARG A 756 -47.25 35.49 -99.33
CA ARG A 756 -48.52 34.89 -98.90
C ARG A 756 -48.34 33.80 -97.84
N THR A 757 -47.22 33.08 -97.89
CA THR A 757 -46.84 32.03 -96.94
C THR A 757 -45.41 32.26 -96.48
N PHE A 758 -45.17 32.21 -95.17
CA PHE A 758 -43.85 32.44 -94.57
C PHE A 758 -43.76 31.77 -93.19
N THR A 759 -42.54 31.66 -92.66
CA THR A 759 -42.25 31.11 -91.34
C THR A 759 -41.92 32.21 -90.35
N ILE A 760 -42.42 32.09 -89.12
CA ILE A 760 -42.07 32.98 -88.01
C ILE A 760 -40.62 32.74 -87.59
N GLY A 761 -39.78 33.78 -87.64
CA GLY A 761 -38.37 33.71 -87.24
C GLY A 761 -38.15 34.01 -85.76
N ASP A 762 -36.96 33.72 -85.28
CA ASP A 762 -36.58 33.81 -83.86
C ASP A 762 -36.63 35.24 -83.34
N GLU A 763 -37.50 35.51 -82.37
CA GLU A 763 -37.75 36.83 -81.77
C GLU A 763 -37.90 37.97 -82.79
N SER A 764 -38.46 37.66 -83.97
CA SER A 764 -38.49 38.56 -85.11
C SER A 764 -39.90 38.85 -85.63
N THR A 765 -40.05 39.97 -86.35
CA THR A 765 -41.29 40.35 -87.04
C THR A 765 -41.15 40.15 -88.55
N HIS A 766 -41.99 39.29 -89.13
CA HIS A 766 -42.08 39.15 -90.59
C HIS A 766 -42.97 40.24 -91.19
N GLU A 767 -42.46 41.06 -92.11
CA GLU A 767 -43.22 42.17 -92.71
C GLU A 767 -43.93 41.78 -94.01
N VAL A 768 -45.24 42.04 -94.08
CA VAL A 768 -46.11 41.74 -95.22
C VAL A 768 -46.81 43.01 -95.71
N VAL A 769 -46.97 43.15 -97.02
CA VAL A 769 -47.74 44.20 -97.68
C VAL A 769 -48.90 43.58 -98.44
N LEU A 770 -50.12 43.99 -98.10
CA LEU A 770 -51.34 43.65 -98.82
C LEU A 770 -51.69 44.79 -99.78
N THR A 771 -51.74 44.49 -101.08
CA THR A 771 -52.09 45.45 -102.14
C THR A 771 -53.43 45.09 -102.77
N ASN A 772 -54.41 46.00 -102.74
CA ASN A 772 -55.67 45.83 -103.46
C ASN A 772 -55.79 46.81 -104.61
N THR A 773 -56.32 46.36 -105.73
CA THR A 773 -56.53 47.21 -106.90
C THR A 773 -57.98 47.67 -106.99
N PHE A 774 -58.24 48.98 -106.96
CA PHE A 774 -59.57 49.59 -107.12
C PHE A 774 -59.65 50.37 -108.44
N THR A 775 -60.64 50.08 -109.27
CA THR A 775 -60.81 50.69 -110.61
C THR A 775 -62.04 51.59 -110.63
N ALA A 776 -61.91 52.84 -111.07
CA ALA A 776 -63.03 53.79 -111.12
C ALA A 776 -64.05 53.48 -112.24
N ASN A 777 -65.33 53.75 -112.03
CA ASN A 777 -66.41 53.57 -113.02
C ASN A 777 -66.39 54.65 -114.13
N ALA A 778 -66.65 54.30 -115.39
CA ALA A 778 -66.64 55.23 -116.54
C ALA A 778 -67.89 56.16 -116.58
N SER A 779 -67.72 57.46 -116.88
CA SER A 779 -68.82 58.45 -116.94
C SER A 779 -69.25 58.81 -118.37
N THR A 780 -70.56 59.06 -118.59
CA THR A 780 -71.12 59.63 -119.83
C THR A 780 -71.93 60.89 -119.53
N ALA A 781 -71.52 62.06 -120.03
CA ALA A 781 -72.33 63.30 -120.00
C ALA A 781 -72.04 64.20 -121.21
N GLY A 782 -73.10 64.67 -121.88
CA GLY A 782 -73.06 65.58 -123.03
C GLY A 782 -73.02 67.07 -122.65
N LEU A 783 -72.50 67.87 -123.58
CA LEU A 783 -72.10 69.30 -123.58
C LEU A 783 -73.24 70.32 -123.33
N PRO A 784 -72.90 71.60 -122.99
CA PRO A 784 -73.18 72.75 -123.90
C PRO A 784 -72.05 73.85 -123.85
N PRO A 785 -72.16 75.10 -124.40
CA PRO A 785 -71.17 75.64 -125.37
C PRO A 785 -70.41 76.94 -124.95
N THR A 786 -69.34 77.22 -125.71
CA THR A 786 -68.68 78.51 -126.07
C THR A 786 -68.40 79.62 -125.03
N GLY A 787 -67.12 80.01 -124.93
CA GLY A 787 -66.66 81.31 -124.41
C GLY A 787 -65.13 81.49 -124.33
N MET A 788 -64.55 82.09 -125.38
CA MET A 788 -63.24 82.80 -125.54
C MET A 788 -62.47 83.19 -124.24
N GLU A 789 -61.21 82.78 -124.04
CA GLU A 789 -59.91 83.40 -124.49
C GLU A 789 -59.21 84.25 -123.34
N PRO A 790 -57.88 84.57 -123.35
CA PRO A 790 -56.70 83.66 -123.16
C PRO A 790 -55.43 84.30 -122.45
N TRP A 791 -54.28 83.58 -122.51
CA TRP A 791 -52.84 83.98 -122.35
C TRP A 791 -52.34 84.11 -120.87
N VAL A 792 -51.13 83.75 -120.40
CA VAL A 792 -49.78 83.46 -120.99
C VAL A 792 -48.82 82.97 -119.87
N PHE A 793 -47.98 81.94 -120.16
CA PHE A 793 -46.62 81.57 -119.65
C PHE A 793 -46.30 81.58 -118.11
N LEU A 794 -45.21 81.05 -117.53
CA LEU A 794 -43.85 80.65 -117.94
C LEU A 794 -43.23 79.81 -116.78
N LEU A 795 -42.62 78.65 -117.10
CA LEU A 795 -41.27 78.16 -116.71
C LEU A 795 -40.73 78.18 -115.25
N ILE A 796 -40.45 76.95 -114.73
CA ILE A 796 -39.24 76.35 -114.06
C ILE A 796 -38.58 77.08 -112.83
N PRO A 797 -37.46 76.61 -112.20
CA PRO A 797 -37.01 75.30 -111.65
C PRO A 797 -36.49 75.34 -110.17
N ALA A 798 -36.01 74.16 -109.71
CA ALA A 798 -34.88 73.91 -108.79
C ALA A 798 -35.16 74.11 -107.29
N ALA A 799 -34.50 73.47 -106.32
CA ALA A 799 -33.23 72.73 -106.22
C ALA A 799 -33.31 71.85 -104.92
N LEU A 800 -32.57 70.72 -104.78
CA LEU A 800 -31.34 70.56 -103.96
C LEU A 800 -31.51 70.98 -102.46
N VAL A 801 -31.03 70.31 -101.39
CA VAL A 801 -29.98 69.29 -101.18
C VAL A 801 -29.75 69.01 -99.65
N LEU A 802 -28.94 67.98 -99.34
CA LEU A 802 -28.00 67.74 -98.20
C LEU A 802 -28.46 67.43 -96.75
N LEU A 803 -27.97 66.25 -96.30
CA LEU A 803 -27.16 65.91 -95.11
C LEU A 803 -27.51 66.47 -93.71
N ALA A 804 -27.47 65.58 -92.70
CA ALA A 804 -26.36 65.42 -91.73
C ALA A 804 -26.83 64.97 -90.31
N THR A 805 -26.19 63.90 -89.81
CA THR A 805 -25.60 63.69 -88.47
C THR A 805 -26.30 64.09 -87.15
N GLY A 806 -26.14 63.21 -86.14
CA GLY A 806 -25.93 63.57 -84.72
C GLY A 806 -26.97 63.00 -83.75
N ALA A 807 -26.65 61.97 -82.96
CA ALA A 807 -26.04 62.04 -81.62
C ALA A 807 -27.08 62.31 -80.49
N VAL A 808 -27.36 61.36 -79.57
CA VAL A 808 -26.67 61.11 -78.27
C VAL A 808 -27.52 61.58 -77.07
N ILE A 809 -27.44 60.85 -75.92
CA ILE A 809 -27.75 61.27 -74.51
C ILE A 809 -29.26 61.37 -74.14
N VAL A 810 -29.80 61.02 -72.96
CA VAL A 810 -29.35 60.47 -71.66
C VAL A 810 -30.59 60.14 -70.82
N LEU A 811 -30.39 59.21 -69.88
CA LEU A 811 -31.13 58.90 -68.64
C LEU A 811 -32.23 59.86 -68.15
N ALA A 812 -33.25 59.27 -67.51
CA ALA A 812 -33.64 59.64 -66.14
C ALA A 812 -34.49 58.50 -65.51
N ASN A 813 -34.00 57.89 -64.42
CA ASN A 813 -34.52 58.05 -63.04
C ASN A 813 -35.79 57.21 -62.74
N ARG A 814 -35.96 56.54 -61.59
CA ARG A 814 -35.31 56.62 -60.27
C ARG A 814 -35.98 55.59 -59.32
N ARG A 815 -35.19 55.16 -58.32
CA ARG A 815 -35.55 54.88 -56.90
C ARG A 815 -36.31 53.56 -56.63
N ARG A 816 -36.09 52.82 -55.54
CA ARG A 816 -35.40 53.08 -54.25
C ARG A 816 -35.29 51.79 -53.42
N ALA A 817 -34.26 51.78 -52.55
CA ALA A 817 -34.21 51.18 -51.18
C ALA A 817 -34.15 49.64 -51.07
N GLN A 818 -33.45 49.00 -50.12
CA GLN A 818 -32.62 49.35 -48.95
C GLN A 818 -31.95 48.02 -48.51
N ALA A 819 -30.63 47.96 -48.25
CA ALA A 819 -29.96 48.00 -46.94
C ALA A 819 -29.53 46.62 -46.35
N ALA A 820 -28.21 46.48 -46.17
CA ALA A 820 -27.46 45.89 -45.04
C ALA A 820 -27.76 44.46 -44.55
N ALA A 821 -26.82 43.54 -44.81
CA ALA A 821 -26.03 42.81 -43.82
C ALA A 821 -24.79 42.23 -44.51
#